data_AF-A0A0P5AI14-F1
#
_entry.id   AF-A0A0P5AI14-F1
#
_cell.length_a   1.000
_cell.length_b   1.000
_cell.length_c   1.000
_cell.angle_alpha   90.00
_cell.angle_beta   90.00
_cell.angle_gamma   90.00
#
_symmetry.space_group_name_H-M   'P 1'
#
loop_
_entity.id
_entity.type
_entity.pdbx_description
1 polymer ?
#
loop_
_entity_poly.entity_id
_entity_poly.type
_entity_poly.pdbx_seq_one_letter_code
_entity_poly.pdbx_strand_id
1 'polypeptide(L)'
;MSTTLPKESVIAANFSFGETDTDNASLKESARPYLGYTGGATDSGSSKPKDKQITEPATPVYPRYGLADSLREALSVSVSPNEKLAAITDSLGRVVLIDLLRGIAVRMWKGYRDAQCAWIAAWEEMAQPTTKPMSSGNETPVTPRMVSFLVIYITKRGILEIWTPQQGTRVAAFNCCKGAKLISTNAGSSIDNDQLQCCLLTPDGKLEEVVVPFHCALKGDSSQKARDLHVLQQLRNELLHGVTTTTFDLLMDIRHASIVSQGLDLLLECRHPVDPHAFVKCLDSIVSHKQYSKADSIDAESRLLLSRIRLLSRLARLYIHLKSMQSQPPDYDTVISASNVSLQDVANALHVNEDEIARTVLQCTTVTAQLPNSQSAIEIHAFLCAFELSISHGTSEDCVRLKPTLSHDDRKALSSWIWGTIFSRNIDLLDELAVILKSSAISPENLVSMLVGYWLHLSSPALPNLLHFHKLLKILCNSAGSENFSNTESPSPWWQNFQHLLSKSCNLEQACCAALVVRSIMAEFEKRKINRLNDKGAENTDVNMDDSMNDWEDMSIDFCSWNVLSKQLEDLSYLSRLIHYVPAHLREAQSRKLDYVVEDLDKLEFSLASVLQKGRGAVSELIARWLTQNLLEAEIIFEPAETRENSDQSITDVDTELAPEADKLSVGTSEESSVIQDLFRDLSQHLPYSTQHDVILLNAAVEYAAMWVRNPKHMKLLQRSLETILPIRSNLLRHGICRTLWSMSFFPIFQDLAILIDKTGRLPKSFASRKISLPSPDQAVPFLEITMKLLDAATSSAMSCEIEPPLFIRYDDIWPTCEGATPMQEVAIRHRLINIDLVLLHHQLAQTLHLVASLEIKGVHVFSLFDQRVGRSAFFKDLHSYPPLPSQEADPTVVHNRLQFLKQVISKAIEYMEHNQSLALDYVNQAVKLGYEWNVDVDELRIKYVDLLYVNHMDHLAHEVLPSIGSDEVLGSTLLVAAGRRLKDVLKPSDTSALSPTTTAWLSELSSDTRGAALETKPTTAKTLALLVECLRRIPNESSDHFIANELHSLLTALNSTSLN
;
A
#
# COMPACT_ATOMS: atom_id res chain seq x y z
N MET A 1 -41.16 26.27 21.42
CA MET A 1 -41.91 25.76 22.59
C MET A 1 -41.49 24.30 22.74
N SER A 2 -40.52 23.99 23.62
CA SER A 2 -40.72 23.72 25.06
C SER A 2 -41.21 22.27 25.27
N THR A 3 -40.67 21.43 26.15
CA THR A 3 -40.16 21.68 27.52
C THR A 3 -39.24 20.55 28.06
N THR A 4 -38.23 20.96 28.86
CA THR A 4 -37.72 20.36 30.13
C THR A 4 -37.13 18.94 30.25
N LEU A 5 -36.01 18.93 30.99
CA LEU A 5 -35.30 17.84 31.71
C LEU A 5 -36.17 17.00 32.67
N PRO A 6 -35.63 15.88 33.17
CA PRO A 6 -35.35 15.78 34.62
C PRO A 6 -33.92 15.29 34.97
N LYS A 7 -33.70 15.02 36.27
CA LYS A 7 -32.41 15.00 37.01
C LYS A 7 -32.08 13.61 37.63
N GLU A 8 -30.82 13.44 38.04
CA GLU A 8 -30.29 12.56 39.14
C GLU A 8 -30.46 11.02 39.01
N SER A 9 -29.42 10.19 39.11
CA SER A 9 -28.63 9.88 40.34
C SER A 9 -27.60 8.75 40.09
N VAL A 10 -26.70 8.46 41.06
CA VAL A 10 -25.59 7.48 41.00
C VAL A 10 -25.57 6.58 42.25
N ILE A 11 -25.12 5.31 42.13
CA ILE A 11 -24.53 4.32 43.09
C ILE A 11 -24.57 2.94 42.36
N ALA A 12 -23.65 1.95 42.40
CA ALA A 12 -22.58 1.48 43.32
C ALA A 12 -21.37 0.92 42.48
N ALA A 13 -20.09 1.05 42.86
CA ALA A 13 -19.27 0.25 43.79
C ALA A 13 -18.99 -1.24 43.41
N ASN A 14 -17.69 -1.63 43.36
CA ASN A 14 -17.22 -2.99 43.65
C ASN A 14 -15.70 -3.07 43.96
N PHE A 15 -15.28 -4.14 44.66
CA PHE A 15 -13.97 -4.36 45.32
C PHE A 15 -12.91 -5.09 44.46
N SER A 16 -11.61 -4.95 44.81
CA SER A 16 -10.76 -6.07 45.30
C SER A 16 -9.31 -5.64 45.66
N PHE A 17 -8.67 -6.39 46.58
CA PHE A 17 -7.30 -6.20 47.11
C PHE A 17 -6.41 -7.41 46.74
N GLY A 18 -5.08 -7.28 46.82
CA GLY A 18 -4.14 -8.41 46.73
C GLY A 18 -2.68 -8.01 46.94
N GLU A 19 -2.14 -8.26 48.14
CA GLU A 19 -0.74 -8.04 48.53
C GLU A 19 0.15 -9.25 48.17
N THR A 20 1.48 -9.08 48.17
CA THR A 20 2.39 -9.76 49.14
C THR A 20 3.81 -9.20 49.05
N ASP A 21 4.35 -8.75 50.19
CA ASP A 21 5.78 -8.53 50.44
C ASP A 21 6.33 -9.63 51.38
N THR A 22 7.64 -9.89 51.30
CA THR A 22 8.45 -10.68 52.26
C THR A 22 9.86 -10.06 52.28
N ASP A 23 10.66 -10.02 53.36
CA ASP A 23 10.51 -10.59 54.70
C ASP A 23 11.49 -9.93 55.71
N ASN A 24 11.21 -10.07 57.02
CA ASN A 24 12.14 -9.98 58.17
C ASN A 24 12.93 -8.67 58.51
N ALA A 25 13.36 -8.39 59.75
CA ALA A 25 12.87 -8.69 61.11
C ALA A 25 13.78 -8.01 62.17
N SER A 26 13.23 -7.42 63.24
CA SER A 26 13.86 -7.41 64.59
C SER A 26 12.84 -7.02 65.69
N LEU A 27 12.93 -7.64 66.87
CA LEU A 27 11.90 -7.60 67.93
C LEU A 27 12.33 -6.85 69.21
N LYS A 28 11.35 -6.21 69.88
CA LYS A 28 10.89 -6.46 71.29
C LYS A 28 9.92 -5.33 71.73
N GLU A 29 8.64 -5.62 71.99
CA GLU A 29 8.02 -5.90 73.31
C GLU A 29 8.14 -4.75 74.33
N SER A 30 7.09 -4.30 75.06
CA SER A 30 5.84 -4.98 75.47
C SER A 30 4.67 -4.03 75.82
N ALA A 31 3.43 -4.55 75.73
CA ALA A 31 2.14 -4.17 76.38
C ALA A 31 1.59 -2.71 76.22
N ARG A 32 0.42 -2.45 75.57
CA ARG A 32 -1.01 -2.82 75.86
C ARG A 32 -1.69 -1.96 76.96
N PRO A 33 -3.05 -1.81 77.01
CA PRO A 33 -4.12 -2.06 76.01
C PRO A 33 -5.35 -1.09 76.02
N TYR A 34 -6.36 -1.37 75.15
CA TYR A 34 -7.82 -1.04 75.27
C TYR A 34 -8.26 0.45 75.20
N LEU A 35 -9.49 0.89 74.86
CA LEU A 35 -10.74 0.41 74.18
C LEU A 35 -11.66 1.67 74.07
N GLY A 36 -12.65 1.88 73.18
CA GLY A 36 -13.26 1.16 72.05
C GLY A 36 -14.78 1.48 71.96
N TYR A 37 -15.47 1.11 70.85
CA TYR A 37 -16.94 1.30 70.58
C TYR A 37 -17.44 2.75 70.44
N THR A 38 -18.51 3.15 69.72
CA THR A 38 -19.33 2.73 68.56
C THR A 38 -20.49 3.75 68.45
N GLY A 39 -20.96 4.08 67.25
CA GLY A 39 -22.40 4.06 66.92
C GLY A 39 -23.34 5.23 67.34
N GLY A 40 -23.93 5.87 66.33
CA GLY A 40 -25.37 5.66 66.08
C GLY A 40 -26.41 6.61 66.69
N ALA A 41 -26.61 7.75 66.03
CA ALA A 41 -27.90 8.22 65.44
C ALA A 41 -29.18 8.51 66.29
N THR A 42 -30.02 9.32 65.63
CA THR A 42 -31.48 9.59 65.85
C THR A 42 -31.88 10.70 66.82
N ASP A 43 -33.12 11.16 66.63
CA ASP A 43 -33.54 12.57 66.71
C ASP A 43 -34.89 12.72 67.45
N SER A 44 -35.19 13.94 67.89
CA SER A 44 -36.46 14.44 68.45
C SER A 44 -36.87 13.96 69.86
N GLY A 45 -37.31 14.92 70.70
CA GLY A 45 -37.91 14.66 72.03
C GLY A 45 -37.74 15.83 73.00
N SER A 46 -38.83 16.51 73.37
CA SER A 46 -38.79 17.80 74.07
C SER A 46 -38.84 17.74 75.62
N SER A 47 -38.15 18.71 76.22
CA SER A 47 -38.41 19.34 77.54
C SER A 47 -38.12 18.61 78.88
N LYS A 48 -36.95 18.97 79.44
CA LYS A 48 -36.70 19.49 80.83
C LYS A 48 -36.93 18.53 82.03
N PRO A 49 -36.01 18.52 83.02
CA PRO A 49 -35.79 19.69 83.91
C PRO A 49 -34.34 20.15 84.07
N LYS A 50 -34.16 21.28 84.77
CA LYS A 50 -32.88 21.94 85.08
C LYS A 50 -32.16 21.25 86.24
N ASP A 51 -30.84 21.11 86.17
CA ASP A 51 -29.96 21.66 87.23
C ASP A 51 -28.51 21.90 86.77
N LYS A 52 -27.86 22.89 87.40
CA LYS A 52 -26.42 23.26 87.42
C LYS A 52 -25.50 22.85 86.25
N GLN A 53 -25.24 23.80 85.35
CA GLN A 53 -24.00 23.82 84.55
C GLN A 53 -22.96 24.68 85.27
N ILE A 54 -21.78 24.13 85.53
CA ILE A 54 -20.66 24.85 86.15
C ILE A 54 -20.03 25.75 85.08
N THR A 55 -20.04 27.07 85.29
CA THR A 55 -19.36 28.01 84.40
C THR A 55 -17.86 27.96 84.67
N GLU A 56 -17.06 27.58 83.69
CA GLU A 56 -15.60 27.73 83.77
C GLU A 56 -15.23 29.22 83.87
N PRO A 57 -14.24 29.61 84.70
CA PRO A 57 -13.83 31.00 84.83
C PRO A 57 -13.23 31.50 83.52
N ALA A 58 -13.68 32.67 83.05
CA ALA A 58 -13.20 33.27 81.81
C ALA A 58 -11.67 33.48 81.85
N THR A 59 -10.97 33.01 80.82
CA THR A 59 -9.52 33.21 80.68
C THR A 59 -9.20 34.70 80.68
N PRO A 60 -8.40 35.21 81.64
CA PRO A 60 -8.06 36.63 81.69
C PRO A 60 -7.15 37.00 80.52
N VAL A 61 -7.70 37.72 79.54
CA VAL A 61 -6.93 38.27 78.42
C VAL A 61 -6.27 39.57 78.87
N TYR A 62 -4.97 39.53 79.10
CA TYR A 62 -4.17 40.72 79.42
C TYR A 62 -3.92 41.57 78.16
N PRO A 63 -4.06 42.90 78.22
CA PRO A 63 -3.78 43.77 77.07
C PRO A 63 -2.28 43.74 76.73
N ARG A 64 -1.93 43.16 75.59
CA ARG A 64 -0.54 43.11 75.09
C ARG A 64 -0.02 44.49 74.67
N TYR A 65 -0.91 45.33 74.13
CA TYR A 65 -0.64 46.70 73.70
C TYR A 65 -1.82 47.59 74.07
N GLY A 66 -1.59 48.89 74.20
CA GLY A 66 -2.64 49.89 74.45
C GLY A 66 -2.28 51.24 73.85
N LEU A 67 -3.26 51.90 73.24
CA LEU A 67 -3.12 53.27 72.73
C LEU A 67 -3.72 54.24 73.75
N ALA A 68 -2.90 55.09 74.35
CA ALA A 68 -3.32 56.08 75.33
C ALA A 68 -3.97 57.31 74.66
N ASP A 69 -5.27 57.20 74.33
CA ASP A 69 -6.06 58.28 73.71
C ASP A 69 -7.37 58.47 74.49
N SER A 70 -7.26 59.06 75.70
CA SER A 70 -8.33 59.14 76.71
C SER A 70 -9.58 59.94 76.31
N LEU A 71 -9.58 60.58 75.14
CA LEU A 71 -10.70 61.33 74.57
C LEU A 71 -11.44 60.54 73.46
N ARG A 72 -11.12 59.26 73.24
CA ARG A 72 -11.66 58.48 72.11
C ARG A 72 -12.09 57.09 72.51
N GLU A 73 -13.18 56.66 71.89
CA GLU A 73 -13.73 55.32 71.99
C GLU A 73 -13.65 54.67 70.61
N ALA A 74 -13.22 53.41 70.55
CA ALA A 74 -13.24 52.61 69.33
C ALA A 74 -14.66 52.07 69.09
N LEU A 75 -15.24 52.34 67.93
CA LEU A 75 -16.61 51.96 67.59
C LEU A 75 -16.69 50.60 66.88
N SER A 76 -15.72 50.29 66.02
CA SER A 76 -15.62 48.99 65.35
C SER A 76 -14.17 48.66 64.98
N VAL A 77 -13.90 47.36 64.85
CA VAL A 77 -12.60 46.80 64.44
C VAL A 77 -12.84 45.82 63.31
N SER A 78 -12.09 45.95 62.21
CA SER A 78 -12.14 45.07 61.04
C SER A 78 -10.72 44.57 60.73
N VAL A 79 -10.49 43.28 60.93
CA VAL A 79 -9.18 42.61 60.81
C VAL A 79 -8.94 42.17 59.37
N SER A 80 -7.71 42.28 58.88
CA SER A 80 -7.34 41.85 57.52
C SER A 80 -7.32 40.31 57.39
N PRO A 81 -7.53 39.75 56.18
CA PRO A 81 -7.57 38.29 55.97
C PRO A 81 -6.28 37.53 56.34
N ASN A 82 -5.17 38.25 56.48
CA ASN A 82 -3.88 37.71 56.93
C ASN A 82 -3.56 37.96 58.42
N GLU A 83 -4.53 38.47 59.19
CA GLU A 83 -4.47 38.78 60.63
C GLU A 83 -3.35 39.73 61.08
N LYS A 84 -2.64 40.38 60.15
CA LYS A 84 -1.52 41.30 60.46
C LYS A 84 -1.96 42.73 60.69
N LEU A 85 -3.13 43.13 60.20
CA LEU A 85 -3.62 44.50 60.24
C LEU A 85 -5.06 44.56 60.76
N ALA A 86 -5.43 45.68 61.38
CA ALA A 86 -6.81 46.00 61.69
C ALA A 86 -7.13 47.46 61.36
N ALA A 87 -8.28 47.69 60.74
CA ALA A 87 -8.87 49.02 60.59
C ALA A 87 -9.85 49.25 61.75
N ILE A 88 -9.62 50.30 62.53
CA ILE A 88 -10.44 50.70 63.68
C ILE A 88 -11.14 52.01 63.38
N THR A 89 -12.44 52.09 63.63
CA THR A 89 -13.21 53.35 63.53
C THR A 89 -13.32 54.00 64.92
N ASP A 90 -13.19 55.33 65.00
CA ASP A 90 -13.26 56.07 66.28
C ASP A 90 -14.48 57.01 66.40
N SER A 91 -14.83 57.34 67.65
CA SER A 91 -15.93 58.25 67.99
C SER A 91 -15.76 59.69 67.49
N LEU A 92 -14.60 60.06 66.95
CA LEU A 92 -14.32 61.37 66.35
C LEU A 92 -14.33 61.35 64.80
N GLY A 93 -14.72 60.23 64.18
CA GLY A 93 -14.86 60.09 62.75
C GLY A 93 -13.53 59.93 62.02
N ARG A 94 -12.70 59.01 62.48
CA ARG A 94 -11.46 58.59 61.84
C ARG A 94 -11.45 57.09 61.66
N VAL A 95 -10.70 56.64 60.65
CA VAL A 95 -10.28 55.24 60.52
C VAL A 95 -8.79 55.18 60.83
N VAL A 96 -8.36 54.25 61.67
CA VAL A 96 -6.95 54.03 62.06
C VAL A 96 -6.56 52.63 61.65
N LEU A 97 -5.51 52.50 60.84
CA LEU A 97 -4.87 51.21 60.55
C LEU A 97 -3.85 50.90 61.64
N ILE A 98 -3.96 49.74 62.26
CA ILE A 98 -3.05 49.22 63.27
C ILE A 98 -2.34 47.97 62.74
N ASP A 99 -1.04 47.86 62.99
CA ASP A 99 -0.27 46.63 62.86
C ASP A 99 -0.47 45.80 64.14
N LEU A 100 -1.17 44.66 64.02
CA LEU A 100 -1.56 43.83 65.17
C LEU A 100 -0.36 43.10 65.81
N LEU A 101 0.70 42.86 65.04
CA LEU A 101 1.91 42.19 65.51
C LEU A 101 2.83 43.15 66.27
N ARG A 102 2.92 44.41 65.80
CA ARG A 102 3.76 45.44 66.39
C ARG A 102 3.05 46.35 67.41
N GLY A 103 1.71 46.35 67.43
CA GLY A 103 0.90 47.18 68.31
C GLY A 103 0.89 48.68 67.97
N ILE A 104 1.29 49.06 66.76
CA ILE A 104 1.45 50.47 66.35
C ILE A 104 0.38 50.91 65.34
N ALA A 105 -0.04 52.18 65.44
CA ALA A 105 -0.85 52.81 64.40
C ALA A 105 0.02 53.10 63.16
N VAL A 106 -0.29 52.44 62.05
CA VAL A 106 0.40 52.56 60.76
C VAL A 106 -0.09 53.79 59.98
N ARG A 107 -1.40 54.06 60.02
CA ARG A 107 -2.04 55.11 59.20
C ARG A 107 -3.34 55.59 59.81
N MET A 108 -3.76 56.82 59.49
CA MET A 108 -5.04 57.39 59.92
C MET A 108 -5.70 58.18 58.79
N TRP A 109 -6.98 57.91 58.53
CA TRP A 109 -7.86 58.68 57.64
C TRP A 109 -8.78 59.57 58.48
N LYS A 110 -8.80 60.89 58.24
CA LYS A 110 -9.57 61.87 59.03
C LYS A 110 -10.83 62.32 58.28
N GLY A 111 -11.96 62.47 58.99
CA GLY A 111 -13.23 62.95 58.42
C GLY A 111 -14.18 61.84 57.95
N TYR A 112 -13.88 60.59 58.29
CA TYR A 112 -14.61 59.37 57.96
C TYR A 112 -15.60 59.05 59.09
N ARG A 113 -16.52 59.98 59.37
CA ARG A 113 -17.58 59.79 60.37
C ARG A 113 -18.50 58.65 59.96
N ASP A 114 -18.81 57.79 60.92
CA ASP A 114 -19.75 56.67 60.78
C ASP A 114 -19.37 55.73 59.62
N ALA A 115 -18.08 55.62 59.32
CA ALA A 115 -17.57 54.77 58.25
C ALA A 115 -17.63 53.28 58.63
N GLN A 116 -17.76 52.42 57.64
CA GLN A 116 -17.70 50.96 57.76
C GLN A 116 -16.47 50.45 57.02
N CYS A 117 -15.78 49.46 57.57
CA CYS A 117 -14.52 48.94 57.03
C CYS A 117 -14.61 47.44 56.77
N ALA A 118 -14.21 47.03 55.57
CA ALA A 118 -14.10 45.64 55.14
C ALA A 118 -12.74 45.42 54.45
N TRP A 119 -12.42 44.16 54.15
CA TRP A 119 -11.19 43.78 53.47
C TRP A 119 -11.48 42.85 52.30
N ILE A 120 -10.64 42.94 51.27
CA ILE A 120 -10.64 42.05 50.09
C ILE A 120 -9.24 41.46 49.96
N ALA A 121 -9.14 40.16 49.69
CA ALA A 121 -7.92 39.45 49.37
C ALA A 121 -7.89 39.11 47.87
N ALA A 122 -6.90 39.64 47.16
CA ALA A 122 -6.63 39.32 45.76
C ALA A 122 -5.39 38.43 45.64
N TRP A 123 -5.43 37.47 44.73
CA TRP A 123 -4.39 36.46 44.52
C TRP A 123 -3.73 36.60 43.14
N GLU A 124 -2.42 36.35 43.08
CA GLU A 124 -1.66 36.33 41.82
C GLU A 124 -2.08 35.13 40.94
N GLU A 125 -2.81 35.40 39.85
CA GLU A 125 -3.13 34.39 38.84
C GLU A 125 -1.85 33.91 38.15
N MET A 126 -1.48 32.64 38.33
CA MET A 126 -0.42 32.02 37.53
C MET A 126 -0.97 31.67 36.16
N ALA A 127 -0.30 32.15 35.11
CA ALA A 127 -0.53 31.64 33.76
C ALA A 127 -0.27 30.13 33.73
N GLN A 128 -1.21 29.36 33.17
CA GLN A 128 -1.00 27.93 32.94
C GLN A 128 0.23 27.75 32.03
N PRO A 129 1.21 26.91 32.39
CA PRO A 129 2.36 26.65 31.54
C PRO A 129 1.92 25.87 30.30
N THR A 130 1.88 26.56 29.15
CA THR A 130 1.59 25.95 27.85
C THR A 130 2.73 25.04 27.40
N THR A 131 2.58 23.75 27.69
CA THR A 131 3.12 22.61 26.91
C THR A 131 4.61 22.65 26.52
N LYS A 132 5.48 22.22 27.45
CA LYS A 132 6.46 21.11 27.31
C LYS A 132 7.49 21.16 28.44
N PRO A 133 7.79 20.05 29.14
CA PRO A 133 8.84 20.04 30.15
C PRO A 133 10.22 19.95 29.47
N MET A 134 11.00 21.03 29.53
CA MET A 134 12.44 20.99 29.26
C MET A 134 13.19 21.07 30.59
N SER A 135 14.14 20.17 30.80
CA SER A 135 14.84 19.96 32.07
C SER A 135 15.83 21.08 32.43
N SER A 136 15.66 21.70 33.59
CA SER A 136 16.78 22.08 34.49
C SER A 136 16.25 22.30 35.92
N GLY A 137 17.14 22.26 36.92
CA GLY A 137 16.76 22.01 38.32
C GLY A 137 16.33 23.21 39.16
N ASN A 138 15.66 22.90 40.28
CA ASN A 138 15.37 23.75 41.44
C ASN A 138 14.53 25.02 41.22
N GLU A 139 13.24 24.83 40.94
CA GLU A 139 12.22 25.82 41.29
C GLU A 139 11.43 25.35 42.52
N THR A 140 11.45 26.14 43.61
CA THR A 140 10.53 25.92 44.74
C THR A 140 9.11 26.22 44.30
N PRO A 141 8.09 25.45 44.72
CA PRO A 141 6.70 25.73 44.35
C PRO A 141 6.32 27.15 44.79
N VAL A 142 6.11 28.04 43.82
CA VAL A 142 5.75 29.42 44.07
C VAL A 142 4.34 29.43 44.64
N THR A 143 4.18 29.74 45.92
CA THR A 143 2.86 29.97 46.50
C THR A 143 2.27 31.26 45.92
N PRO A 144 1.01 31.29 45.43
CA PRO A 144 0.41 32.49 44.85
C PRO A 144 0.46 33.65 45.85
N ARG A 145 0.93 34.81 45.42
CA ARG A 145 1.03 35.98 46.31
C ARG A 145 -0.37 36.52 46.58
N MET A 146 -0.65 36.77 47.86
CA MET A 146 -1.89 37.43 48.30
C MET A 146 -1.63 38.89 48.66
N VAL A 147 -2.47 39.80 48.17
CA VAL A 147 -2.51 41.21 48.60
C VAL A 147 -3.88 41.53 49.19
N SER A 148 -3.91 42.23 50.32
CA SER A 148 -5.14 42.69 50.96
C SER A 148 -5.41 44.17 50.67
N PHE A 149 -6.62 44.49 50.25
CA PHE A 149 -7.14 45.85 50.07
C PHE A 149 -8.10 46.21 51.20
N LEU A 150 -8.02 47.46 51.68
CA LEU A 150 -8.94 48.01 52.68
C LEU A 150 -10.08 48.74 51.96
N VAL A 151 -11.32 48.32 52.23
CA VAL A 151 -12.54 48.98 51.74
C VAL A 151 -13.11 49.84 52.85
N ILE A 152 -13.35 51.13 52.56
CA ILE A 152 -13.92 52.09 53.52
C ILE A 152 -15.19 52.70 52.91
N TYR A 153 -16.35 52.37 53.48
CA TYR A 153 -17.64 52.93 53.06
C TYR A 153 -18.06 54.07 54.00
N ILE A 154 -18.18 55.27 53.45
CA ILE A 154 -18.54 56.50 54.18
C ILE A 154 -20.06 56.69 54.13
N THR A 155 -20.77 56.07 55.07
CA THR A 155 -22.24 56.00 55.15
C THR A 155 -22.98 57.32 54.88
N LYS A 156 -22.56 58.42 55.50
CA LYS A 156 -23.17 59.76 55.34
C LYS A 156 -22.94 60.40 53.96
N ARG A 157 -21.87 60.03 53.27
CA ARG A 157 -21.57 60.55 51.93
C ARG A 157 -22.12 59.64 50.82
N GLY A 158 -22.26 58.34 51.07
CA GLY A 158 -22.55 57.36 50.03
C GLY A 158 -21.34 57.20 49.10
N ILE A 159 -20.15 57.02 49.67
CA ILE A 159 -18.91 56.82 48.91
C ILE A 159 -18.18 55.60 49.47
N LEU A 160 -17.82 54.66 48.59
CA LEU A 160 -17.00 53.50 48.89
C LEU A 160 -15.60 53.70 48.31
N GLU A 161 -14.58 53.75 49.16
CA GLU A 161 -13.19 53.90 48.73
C GLU A 161 -12.40 52.62 48.97
N ILE A 162 -11.52 52.28 48.02
CA ILE A 162 -10.62 51.13 48.11
C ILE A 162 -9.18 51.63 48.21
N TRP A 163 -8.45 51.13 49.20
CA TRP A 163 -7.11 51.58 49.55
C TRP A 163 -6.12 50.41 49.64
N THR A 164 -4.90 50.64 49.18
CA THR A 164 -3.75 49.81 49.59
C THR A 164 -3.35 50.20 51.03
N PRO A 165 -3.27 49.25 51.98
CA PRO A 165 -3.32 49.58 53.40
C PRO A 165 -2.04 50.24 53.93
N GLN A 166 -0.89 49.59 53.75
CA GLN A 166 0.38 50.01 54.35
C GLN A 166 1.13 51.07 53.52
N GLN A 167 1.23 50.88 52.20
CA GLN A 167 2.03 51.73 51.31
C GLN A 167 1.25 52.16 50.06
N GLY A 168 0.21 52.98 50.18
CA GLY A 168 -0.32 53.57 48.95
C GLY A 168 -1.54 54.47 48.93
N THR A 169 -1.77 54.89 47.70
CA THR A 169 -2.83 55.75 47.19
C THR A 169 -4.19 55.07 47.23
N ARG A 170 -5.25 55.85 46.99
CA ARG A 170 -6.59 55.34 46.76
C ARG A 170 -6.58 54.59 45.42
N VAL A 171 -6.99 53.33 45.43
CA VAL A 171 -7.06 52.45 44.25
C VAL A 171 -8.29 52.80 43.42
N ALA A 172 -9.44 52.93 44.08
CA ALA A 172 -10.70 53.32 43.47
C ALA A 172 -11.59 54.09 44.46
N ALA A 173 -12.57 54.83 43.94
CA ALA A 173 -13.63 55.46 44.70
C ALA A 173 -14.93 55.41 43.91
N PHE A 174 -15.99 54.90 44.52
CA PHE A 174 -17.30 54.72 43.90
C PHE A 174 -18.34 55.54 44.66
N ASN A 175 -19.28 56.15 43.93
CA ASN A 175 -20.46 56.75 44.52
C ASN A 175 -21.53 55.66 44.66
N CYS A 176 -22.05 55.48 45.87
CA CYS A 176 -22.98 54.42 46.25
C CYS A 176 -24.22 55.01 46.95
N CYS A 177 -25.31 54.24 47.07
CA CYS A 177 -26.52 54.72 47.75
C CYS A 177 -26.26 55.03 49.24
N LYS A 178 -26.73 56.19 49.71
CA LYS A 178 -26.69 56.56 51.13
C LYS A 178 -27.53 55.60 51.97
N GLY A 179 -27.02 55.20 53.13
CA GLY A 179 -27.72 54.24 54.00
C GLY A 179 -27.52 52.77 53.64
N ALA A 180 -26.73 52.45 52.61
CA ALA A 180 -26.27 51.07 52.37
C ALA A 180 -25.43 50.55 53.57
N LYS A 181 -25.24 49.23 53.64
CA LYS A 181 -24.46 48.55 54.68
C LYS A 181 -23.39 47.66 54.05
N LEU A 182 -22.14 47.88 54.43
CA LEU A 182 -21.01 47.06 54.02
C LEU A 182 -21.03 45.75 54.81
N ILE A 183 -20.95 44.62 54.11
CA ILE A 183 -20.95 43.27 54.65
C ILE A 183 -19.63 42.61 54.22
N SER A 184 -18.89 42.08 55.18
CA SER A 184 -17.69 41.26 54.94
C SER A 184 -17.86 39.88 55.54
N THR A 185 -17.38 38.87 54.82
CA THR A 185 -17.29 37.50 55.32
C THR A 185 -15.90 37.31 55.94
N ASN A 186 -15.80 37.41 57.26
CA ASN A 186 -14.57 37.06 57.97
C ASN A 186 -14.47 35.53 58.11
N ALA A 187 -14.46 34.83 56.99
CA ALA A 187 -14.24 33.38 56.93
C ALA A 187 -12.73 33.11 57.08
N GLY A 188 -12.34 32.41 58.14
CA GLY A 188 -10.95 32.03 58.37
C GLY A 188 -10.47 31.02 57.33
N SER A 189 -9.34 31.33 56.69
CA SER A 189 -8.40 30.37 56.10
C SER A 189 -8.92 29.29 55.13
N SER A 190 -10.03 29.49 54.40
CA SER A 190 -10.30 28.67 53.20
C SER A 190 -9.67 29.31 51.95
N ILE A 191 -9.16 28.47 51.07
CA ILE A 191 -8.47 28.85 49.82
C ILE A 191 -9.46 28.92 48.64
N ASP A 192 -10.72 28.57 48.85
CA ASP A 192 -11.77 28.59 47.82
C ASP A 192 -12.15 30.02 47.41
N ASN A 193 -11.89 30.37 46.14
CA ASN A 193 -12.20 31.68 45.56
C ASN A 193 -13.71 31.99 45.45
N ASP A 194 -14.59 31.00 45.62
CA ASP A 194 -16.04 31.11 45.37
C ASP A 194 -16.85 31.73 46.54
N GLN A 195 -16.19 32.27 47.58
CA GLN A 195 -16.87 32.96 48.68
C GLN A 195 -16.85 34.49 48.51
N LEU A 196 -18.06 35.08 48.47
CA LEU A 196 -18.30 36.53 48.45
C LEU A 196 -17.57 37.24 49.61
N GLN A 197 -16.41 37.84 49.34
CA GLN A 197 -15.54 38.42 50.38
C GLN A 197 -16.08 39.73 50.96
N CYS A 198 -16.57 40.62 50.08
CA CYS A 198 -17.01 41.96 50.43
C CYS A 198 -18.17 42.40 49.53
N CYS A 199 -19.32 42.71 50.14
CA CYS A 199 -20.51 43.16 49.43
C CYS A 199 -21.13 44.41 50.07
N LEU A 200 -21.82 45.21 49.26
CA LEU A 200 -22.61 46.34 49.70
C LEU A 200 -24.10 45.99 49.61
N LEU A 201 -24.79 45.94 50.76
CA LEU A 201 -26.24 45.81 50.82
C LEU A 201 -26.88 47.19 50.72
N THR A 202 -27.54 47.47 49.60
CA THR A 202 -28.26 48.73 49.36
C THR A 202 -29.57 48.79 50.17
N PRO A 203 -30.14 49.98 50.44
CA PRO A 203 -31.43 50.10 51.12
C PRO A 203 -32.59 49.38 50.43
N ASP A 204 -32.49 49.19 49.10
CA ASP A 204 -33.47 48.49 48.27
C ASP A 204 -33.35 46.95 48.35
N GLY A 205 -32.47 46.44 49.21
CA GLY A 205 -32.25 45.01 49.42
C GLY A 205 -31.34 44.33 48.39
N LYS A 206 -30.77 45.06 47.42
CA LYS A 206 -29.79 44.50 46.47
C LYS A 206 -28.42 44.37 47.13
N LEU A 207 -27.77 43.23 46.90
CA LEU A 207 -26.39 42.96 47.28
C LEU A 207 -25.47 43.17 46.08
N GLU A 208 -24.53 44.11 46.16
CA GLU A 208 -23.54 44.38 45.12
C GLU A 208 -22.16 43.91 45.58
N GLU A 209 -21.50 43.04 44.81
CA GLU A 209 -20.16 42.56 45.13
C GLU A 209 -19.06 43.57 44.77
N VAL A 210 -18.01 43.66 45.58
CA VAL A 210 -16.83 44.49 45.32
C VAL A 210 -15.64 43.57 45.01
N VAL A 211 -15.28 43.45 43.73
CA VAL A 211 -14.14 42.65 43.26
C VAL A 211 -12.95 43.55 42.93
N VAL A 212 -11.73 43.14 43.31
CA VAL A 212 -10.48 43.88 43.05
C VAL A 212 -9.40 42.92 42.51
N PRO A 213 -8.99 43.03 41.23
CA PRO A 213 -7.91 42.20 40.68
C PRO A 213 -6.55 42.43 41.34
N PHE A 214 -5.72 41.39 41.42
CA PHE A 214 -4.38 41.44 42.02
C PHE A 214 -3.47 42.49 41.36
N HIS A 215 -3.56 42.67 40.04
CA HIS A 215 -2.72 43.62 39.32
C HIS A 215 -2.94 45.09 39.76
N CYS A 216 -4.07 45.43 40.38
CA CYS A 216 -4.33 46.74 40.95
C CYS A 216 -3.43 47.08 42.16
N ALA A 217 -2.68 46.10 42.69
CA ALA A 217 -1.63 46.31 43.69
C ALA A 217 -0.24 46.60 43.10
N LEU A 218 -0.03 46.31 41.81
CA LEU A 218 1.28 46.42 41.16
C LEU A 218 1.55 47.85 40.64
N LYS A 219 2.82 48.17 40.41
CA LYS A 219 3.27 49.45 39.82
C LYS A 219 4.16 49.21 38.61
N GLY A 220 4.08 50.10 37.62
CA GLY A 220 4.87 50.04 36.38
C GLY A 220 4.44 48.91 35.44
N ASP A 221 5.35 48.50 34.56
CA ASP A 221 5.10 47.62 33.40
C ASP A 221 4.43 46.28 33.76
N SER A 222 4.67 45.77 34.97
CA SER A 222 4.02 44.57 35.51
C SER A 222 2.49 44.68 35.57
N SER A 223 1.94 45.86 35.88
CA SER A 223 0.50 46.12 35.84
C SER A 223 -0.05 46.12 34.42
N GLN A 224 0.73 46.59 33.44
CA GLN A 224 0.33 46.63 32.04
C GLN A 224 0.35 45.22 31.43
N LYS A 225 1.35 44.39 31.75
CA LYS A 225 1.42 42.98 31.33
C LYS A 225 0.24 42.17 31.85
N ALA A 226 -0.16 42.40 33.11
CA ALA A 226 -1.33 41.75 33.71
C ALA A 226 -2.67 42.24 33.13
N ARG A 227 -2.79 43.53 32.76
CA ARG A 227 -3.94 44.03 31.99
C ARG A 227 -4.02 43.33 30.63
N ASP A 228 -2.91 43.28 29.91
CA ASP A 228 -2.81 42.66 28.59
C ASP A 228 -3.18 41.16 28.63
N LEU A 229 -2.77 40.43 29.68
CA LEU A 229 -3.20 39.04 29.94
C LEU A 229 -4.72 38.91 30.15
N HIS A 230 -5.35 39.86 30.84
CA HIS A 230 -6.81 39.85 31.01
C HIS A 230 -7.54 40.17 29.69
N VAL A 231 -7.01 41.09 28.87
CA VAL A 231 -7.54 41.33 27.52
C VAL A 231 -7.40 40.09 26.63
N LEU A 232 -6.31 39.32 26.77
CA LEU A 232 -6.14 38.03 26.10
C LEU A 232 -7.19 36.98 26.55
N GLN A 233 -7.53 36.92 27.85
CA GLN A 233 -8.63 36.07 28.35
C GLN A 233 -9.99 36.50 27.76
N GLN A 234 -10.25 37.81 27.68
CA GLN A 234 -11.47 38.34 27.05
C GLN A 234 -11.54 37.97 25.55
N LEU A 235 -10.44 38.16 24.82
CA LEU A 235 -10.31 37.76 23.42
C LEU A 235 -10.61 36.26 23.24
N ARG A 236 -10.05 35.41 24.10
CA ARG A 236 -10.29 33.96 24.06
C ARG A 236 -11.78 33.61 24.24
N ASN A 237 -12.49 34.31 25.12
CA ASN A 237 -13.91 34.08 25.36
C ASN A 237 -14.77 34.57 24.18
N GLU A 238 -14.49 35.75 23.62
CA GLU A 238 -15.19 36.25 22.43
C GLU A 238 -15.00 35.32 21.22
N LEU A 239 -13.81 34.75 21.03
CA LEU A 239 -13.51 33.82 19.94
C LEU A 239 -14.29 32.49 20.00
N LEU A 240 -14.86 32.12 21.17
CA LEU A 240 -15.80 30.99 21.27
C LEU A 240 -17.16 31.27 20.60
N HIS A 241 -17.47 32.54 20.34
CA HIS A 241 -18.71 33.00 19.73
C HIS A 241 -18.54 33.47 18.27
N GLY A 242 -17.30 33.52 17.76
CA GLY A 242 -16.96 33.86 16.39
C GLY A 242 -15.97 35.02 16.28
N VAL A 243 -15.54 35.33 15.06
CA VAL A 243 -14.62 36.45 14.78
C VAL A 243 -15.41 37.68 14.34
N THR A 244 -15.32 38.75 15.12
CA THR A 244 -16.05 40.01 14.96
C THR A 244 -15.10 41.20 14.99
N THR A 245 -15.57 42.41 14.70
CA THR A 245 -14.75 43.63 14.86
C THR A 245 -14.23 43.79 16.29
N THR A 246 -15.01 43.42 17.31
CA THR A 246 -14.58 43.49 18.71
C THR A 246 -13.38 42.58 19.00
N THR A 247 -13.26 41.41 18.36
CA THR A 247 -12.07 40.56 18.51
C THR A 247 -10.79 41.22 17.95
N PHE A 248 -10.89 41.94 16.83
CA PHE A 248 -9.77 42.71 16.29
C PHE A 248 -9.44 43.94 17.15
N ASP A 249 -10.46 44.63 17.67
CA ASP A 249 -10.27 45.77 18.58
C ASP A 249 -9.57 45.35 19.88
N LEU A 250 -9.98 44.23 20.49
CA LEU A 250 -9.34 43.64 21.67
C LEU A 250 -7.87 43.29 21.40
N LEU A 251 -7.53 42.70 20.24
CA LEU A 251 -6.14 42.41 19.89
C LEU A 251 -5.31 43.70 19.71
N MET A 252 -5.89 44.75 19.10
CA MET A 252 -5.22 46.05 18.90
C MET A 252 -5.00 46.83 20.21
N ASP A 253 -5.73 46.48 21.28
CA ASP A 253 -5.58 47.09 22.60
C ASP A 253 -4.42 46.52 23.44
N ILE A 254 -3.98 45.28 23.13
CA ILE A 254 -2.83 44.62 23.77
C ILE A 254 -1.52 45.35 23.40
N ARG A 255 -0.64 45.55 24.38
CA ARG A 255 0.61 46.33 24.20
C ARG A 255 1.90 45.53 24.33
N HIS A 256 1.93 44.43 25.06
CA HIS A 256 3.11 43.56 25.16
C HIS A 256 3.25 42.66 23.95
N ALA A 257 4.42 42.69 23.29
CA ALA A 257 4.65 41.96 22.04
C ALA A 257 4.43 40.45 22.16
N SER A 258 4.89 39.83 23.24
CA SER A 258 4.65 38.40 23.54
C SER A 258 3.17 38.05 23.72
N ILE A 259 2.34 38.97 24.21
CA ILE A 259 0.89 38.76 24.41
C ILE A 259 0.13 39.01 23.10
N VAL A 260 0.53 40.00 22.30
CA VAL A 260 -0.01 40.17 20.93
C VAL A 260 0.29 38.91 20.09
N SER A 261 1.47 38.31 20.23
CA SER A 261 1.80 37.03 19.59
C SER A 261 0.81 35.93 20.00
N GLN A 262 0.56 35.73 21.29
CA GLN A 262 -0.42 34.75 21.78
C GLN A 262 -1.84 35.04 21.29
N GLY A 263 -2.24 36.31 21.16
CA GLY A 263 -3.53 36.71 20.59
C GLY A 263 -3.64 36.37 19.09
N LEU A 264 -2.54 36.49 18.34
CA LEU A 264 -2.47 36.04 16.95
C LEU A 264 -2.52 34.50 16.84
N ASP A 265 -1.90 33.78 17.76
CA ASP A 265 -2.01 32.31 17.83
C ASP A 265 -3.47 31.88 18.06
N LEU A 266 -4.18 32.50 19.02
CA LEU A 266 -5.61 32.23 19.25
C LEU A 266 -6.50 32.54 18.04
N LEU A 267 -6.19 33.58 17.25
CA LEU A 267 -6.88 33.87 16.00
C LEU A 267 -6.59 32.84 14.90
N LEU A 268 -5.35 32.34 14.83
CA LEU A 268 -4.94 31.33 13.85
C LEU A 268 -5.45 29.92 14.21
N GLU A 269 -5.74 29.64 15.48
CA GLU A 269 -6.39 28.40 15.94
C GLU A 269 -7.93 28.46 15.84
N CYS A 270 -8.51 29.63 15.57
CA CYS A 270 -9.94 29.83 15.52
C CYS A 270 -10.56 29.23 14.24
N ARG A 271 -11.44 28.24 14.40
CA ARG A 271 -12.13 27.55 13.30
C ARG A 271 -13.35 28.30 12.74
N HIS A 272 -13.62 29.52 13.19
CA HIS A 272 -14.69 30.34 12.66
C HIS A 272 -14.20 31.14 11.43
N PRO A 273 -15.06 31.38 10.42
CA PRO A 273 -14.65 32.05 9.20
C PRO A 273 -14.22 33.50 9.49
N VAL A 274 -13.00 33.83 9.07
CA VAL A 274 -12.39 35.16 9.22
C VAL A 274 -12.47 35.91 7.89
N ASP A 275 -12.91 37.18 7.90
CA ASP A 275 -12.78 38.04 6.73
C ASP A 275 -11.30 38.36 6.45
N PRO A 276 -10.75 37.97 5.27
CA PRO A 276 -9.37 38.25 4.90
C PRO A 276 -8.99 39.74 4.95
N HIS A 277 -9.90 40.63 4.56
CA HIS A 277 -9.61 42.05 4.47
C HIS A 277 -9.54 42.71 5.85
N ALA A 278 -10.47 42.37 6.76
CA ALA A 278 -10.41 42.76 8.16
C ALA A 278 -9.14 42.23 8.86
N PHE A 279 -8.74 40.98 8.58
CA PHE A 279 -7.51 40.40 9.13
C PHE A 279 -6.25 41.18 8.70
N VAL A 280 -6.06 41.43 7.39
CA VAL A 280 -4.93 42.25 6.89
C VAL A 280 -4.96 43.66 7.47
N LYS A 281 -6.14 44.28 7.55
CA LYS A 281 -6.30 45.63 8.14
C LYS A 281 -5.92 45.68 9.61
N CYS A 282 -6.25 44.64 10.39
CA CYS A 282 -5.83 44.51 11.78
C CYS A 282 -4.29 44.42 11.88
N LEU A 283 -3.67 43.52 11.10
CA LEU A 283 -2.21 43.37 11.06
C LEU A 283 -1.49 44.68 10.70
N ASP A 284 -1.95 45.39 9.69
CA ASP A 284 -1.36 46.67 9.26
C ASP A 284 -1.60 47.80 10.31
N SER A 285 -2.70 47.76 11.04
CA SER A 285 -3.00 48.68 12.16
C SER A 285 -2.07 48.43 13.36
N ILE A 286 -1.70 47.18 13.64
CA ILE A 286 -0.71 46.84 14.67
C ILE A 286 0.68 47.36 14.26
N VAL A 287 1.11 47.12 13.01
CA VAL A 287 2.42 47.61 12.51
C VAL A 287 2.53 49.13 12.52
N SER A 288 1.46 49.84 12.19
CA SER A 288 1.42 51.32 12.16
C SER A 288 1.25 51.97 13.55
N HIS A 289 1.12 51.18 14.62
CA HIS A 289 0.95 51.72 15.95
C HIS A 289 2.22 52.47 16.45
N LYS A 290 2.02 53.58 17.18
CA LYS A 290 3.10 54.51 17.60
C LYS A 290 4.23 53.84 18.39
N GLN A 291 3.95 52.72 19.04
CA GLN A 291 4.91 51.92 19.81
C GLN A 291 5.96 51.23 18.91
N TYR A 292 5.59 50.86 17.68
CA TYR A 292 6.44 50.13 16.73
C TYR A 292 7.02 51.03 15.63
N SER A 293 6.57 52.29 15.55
CA SER A 293 6.97 53.25 14.51
C SER A 293 8.31 53.97 14.76
N LYS A 294 8.95 53.80 15.93
CA LYS A 294 10.25 54.43 16.26
C LYS A 294 11.39 53.40 16.15
N ALA A 295 12.14 53.45 15.04
CA ALA A 295 13.14 52.44 14.70
C ALA A 295 14.28 52.29 15.73
N ASP A 296 14.71 53.37 16.38
CA ASP A 296 15.95 53.41 17.17
C ASP A 296 15.85 52.79 18.59
N SER A 297 14.68 52.28 18.99
CA SER A 297 14.48 51.75 20.36
C SER A 297 13.54 50.53 20.43
N ILE A 298 13.51 49.69 19.39
CA ILE A 298 12.66 48.48 19.36
C ILE A 298 13.40 47.29 19.99
N ASP A 299 12.80 46.70 21.03
CA ASP A 299 13.32 45.51 21.71
C ASP A 299 13.29 44.26 20.82
N ALA A 300 13.93 43.17 21.28
CA ALA A 300 14.04 41.94 20.50
C ALA A 300 12.68 41.24 20.28
N GLU A 301 11.78 41.22 21.27
CA GLU A 301 10.47 40.57 21.14
C GLU A 301 9.59 41.33 20.15
N SER A 302 9.56 42.66 20.23
CA SER A 302 8.83 43.52 19.28
C SER A 302 9.36 43.38 17.84
N ARG A 303 10.68 43.19 17.63
CA ARG A 303 11.22 42.93 16.29
C ARG A 303 10.75 41.58 15.72
N LEU A 304 10.72 40.52 16.53
CA LEU A 304 10.20 39.20 16.13
C LEU A 304 8.69 39.22 15.85
N LEU A 305 7.92 39.97 16.65
CA LEU A 305 6.50 40.18 16.38
C LEU A 305 6.28 40.91 15.05
N LEU A 306 7.08 41.95 14.76
CA LEU A 306 6.93 42.73 13.53
C LEU A 306 7.30 41.93 12.28
N SER A 307 8.32 41.07 12.30
CA SER A 307 8.57 40.15 11.17
C SER A 307 7.45 39.12 11.03
N ARG A 308 6.99 38.51 12.14
CA ARG A 308 5.84 37.60 12.15
C ARG A 308 4.60 38.21 11.50
N ILE A 309 4.23 39.42 11.91
CA ILE A 309 3.07 40.15 11.38
C ILE A 309 3.26 40.49 9.89
N ARG A 310 4.46 40.90 9.47
CA ARG A 310 4.75 41.18 8.04
C ARG A 310 4.60 39.93 7.17
N LEU A 311 5.09 38.78 7.62
CA LEU A 311 4.94 37.51 6.88
C LEU A 311 3.47 37.07 6.81
N LEU A 312 2.73 37.10 7.93
CA LEU A 312 1.29 36.80 7.93
C LEU A 312 0.49 37.75 7.03
N SER A 313 0.82 39.04 7.06
CA SER A 313 0.19 40.08 6.23
C SER A 313 0.53 39.90 4.73
N ARG A 314 1.71 39.38 4.38
CA ARG A 314 2.07 38.98 3.00
C ARG A 314 1.26 37.76 2.54
N LEU A 315 1.18 36.70 3.35
CA LEU A 315 0.41 35.48 3.02
C LEU A 315 -1.09 35.76 2.89
N ALA A 316 -1.67 36.55 3.79
CA ALA A 316 -3.08 36.91 3.73
C ALA A 316 -3.41 37.75 2.47
N ARG A 317 -2.49 38.63 2.02
CA ARG A 317 -2.63 39.32 0.72
C ARG A 317 -2.54 38.37 -0.48
N LEU A 318 -1.65 37.37 -0.45
CA LEU A 318 -1.61 36.34 -1.49
C LEU A 318 -2.93 35.56 -1.55
N TYR A 319 -3.48 35.15 -0.40
CA TYR A 319 -4.78 34.49 -0.32
C TYR A 319 -5.91 35.34 -0.91
N ILE A 320 -5.98 36.63 -0.56
CA ILE A 320 -6.95 37.58 -1.12
C ILE A 320 -6.84 37.64 -2.64
N HIS A 321 -5.61 37.74 -3.17
CA HIS A 321 -5.39 37.85 -4.60
C HIS A 321 -5.82 36.57 -5.35
N LEU A 322 -5.39 35.39 -4.88
CA LEU A 322 -5.77 34.10 -5.46
C LEU A 322 -7.29 33.87 -5.39
N LYS A 323 -7.94 34.22 -4.28
CA LYS A 323 -9.40 34.12 -4.12
C LYS A 323 -10.17 35.08 -5.02
N SER A 324 -9.66 36.31 -5.18
CA SER A 324 -10.19 37.28 -6.14
C SER A 324 -10.12 36.73 -7.57
N MET A 325 -8.98 36.14 -7.97
CA MET A 325 -8.85 35.48 -9.26
C MET A 325 -9.78 34.27 -9.42
N GLN A 326 -9.96 33.45 -8.39
CA GLN A 326 -10.88 32.31 -8.44
C GLN A 326 -12.35 32.76 -8.62
N SER A 327 -12.71 33.95 -8.15
CA SER A 327 -14.07 34.51 -8.31
C SER A 327 -14.37 35.10 -9.69
N GLN A 328 -13.33 35.35 -10.49
CA GLN A 328 -13.48 35.75 -11.90
C GLN A 328 -13.69 34.49 -12.76
N PRO A 329 -14.51 34.52 -13.82
CA PRO A 329 -14.56 33.41 -14.77
C PRO A 329 -13.15 33.13 -15.33
N PRO A 330 -12.84 31.89 -15.76
CA PRO A 330 -11.64 31.64 -16.54
C PRO A 330 -11.70 32.52 -17.80
N ASP A 331 -10.58 33.16 -18.16
CA ASP A 331 -10.58 34.07 -19.30
C ASP A 331 -10.93 33.29 -20.56
N TYR A 332 -11.99 33.65 -21.30
CA TYR A 332 -12.41 32.87 -22.48
C TYR A 332 -11.29 32.76 -23.53
N ASP A 333 -10.38 33.73 -23.57
CA ASP A 333 -9.17 33.70 -24.39
C ASP A 333 -8.18 32.60 -23.97
N THR A 334 -8.24 32.02 -22.76
CA THR A 334 -7.45 30.82 -22.42
C THR A 334 -7.95 29.59 -23.18
N VAL A 335 -9.26 29.47 -23.42
CA VAL A 335 -9.82 28.35 -24.20
C VAL A 335 -9.57 28.55 -25.70
N ILE A 336 -9.66 29.79 -26.19
CA ILE A 336 -9.46 30.12 -27.61
C ILE A 336 -7.97 30.19 -27.99
N SER A 337 -7.10 30.67 -27.09
CA SER A 337 -5.64 30.69 -27.31
C SER A 337 -5.00 29.33 -27.02
N ALA A 338 -5.58 28.48 -26.15
CA ALA A 338 -5.16 27.09 -26.02
C ALA A 338 -5.23 26.32 -27.35
N SER A 339 -6.21 26.64 -28.20
CA SER A 339 -6.32 26.12 -29.56
C SER A 339 -5.36 26.75 -30.59
N ASN A 340 -4.64 27.82 -30.23
CA ASN A 340 -3.69 28.52 -31.11
C ASN A 340 -2.21 28.24 -30.78
N VAL A 341 -1.90 27.58 -29.66
CA VAL A 341 -0.52 27.16 -29.34
C VAL A 341 -0.10 26.03 -30.27
N SER A 342 0.88 26.29 -31.14
CA SER A 342 1.44 25.27 -32.02
C SER A 342 2.53 24.45 -31.31
N LEU A 343 2.87 23.28 -31.87
CA LEU A 343 4.04 22.49 -31.46
C LEU A 343 5.32 23.32 -31.56
N GLN A 344 5.42 24.17 -32.58
CA GLN A 344 6.57 25.02 -32.84
C GLN A 344 6.75 26.12 -31.78
N ASP A 345 5.68 26.63 -31.17
CA ASP A 345 5.77 27.58 -30.06
C ASP A 345 6.40 26.92 -28.81
N VAL A 346 6.06 25.65 -28.57
CA VAL A 346 6.64 24.84 -27.49
C VAL A 346 8.10 24.45 -27.81
N ALA A 347 8.39 24.05 -29.04
CA ALA A 347 9.74 23.75 -29.53
C ALA A 347 10.69 24.94 -29.34
N ASN A 348 10.28 26.13 -29.76
CA ASN A 348 11.02 27.37 -29.56
C ASN A 348 11.19 27.72 -28.06
N ALA A 349 10.15 27.52 -27.24
CA ALA A 349 10.23 27.82 -25.80
C ALA A 349 11.17 26.86 -25.05
N LEU A 350 11.22 25.58 -25.43
CA LEU A 350 12.07 24.57 -24.81
C LEU A 350 13.46 24.46 -25.44
N HIS A 351 13.70 25.07 -26.61
CA HIS A 351 14.91 24.89 -27.42
C HIS A 351 15.10 23.42 -27.83
N VAL A 352 14.02 22.79 -28.29
CA VAL A 352 13.90 21.35 -28.61
C VAL A 352 13.23 21.18 -29.98
N ASN A 353 13.56 20.11 -30.71
CA ASN A 353 12.98 19.84 -32.03
C ASN A 353 11.47 19.50 -31.93
N GLU A 354 10.68 19.89 -32.93
CA GLU A 354 9.25 19.55 -33.01
C GLU A 354 9.01 18.03 -32.86
N ASP A 355 9.87 17.18 -33.47
CA ASP A 355 9.77 15.71 -33.40
C ASP A 355 9.97 15.13 -31.99
N GLU A 356 10.75 15.78 -31.13
CA GLU A 356 10.97 15.34 -29.74
C GLU A 356 9.73 15.65 -28.89
N ILE A 357 9.11 16.83 -29.09
CA ILE A 357 7.85 17.21 -28.43
C ILE A 357 6.67 16.41 -28.99
N ALA A 358 6.64 16.14 -30.29
CA ALA A 358 5.62 15.30 -30.91
C ALA A 358 5.61 13.89 -30.28
N ARG A 359 6.79 13.26 -30.14
CA ARG A 359 6.94 11.96 -29.47
C ARG A 359 6.52 12.00 -28.00
N THR A 360 6.86 13.06 -27.25
CA THR A 360 6.58 13.13 -25.80
C THR A 360 5.25 13.77 -25.41
N VAL A 361 4.49 14.39 -26.33
CA VAL A 361 3.22 15.06 -26.02
C VAL A 361 2.05 14.54 -26.86
N LEU A 362 2.20 14.36 -28.18
CA LEU A 362 1.09 13.91 -29.02
C LEU A 362 0.74 12.44 -28.78
N GLN A 363 1.75 11.61 -28.50
CA GLN A 363 1.56 10.19 -28.18
C GLN A 363 0.96 9.96 -26.78
N CYS A 364 0.84 11.00 -25.95
CA CYS A 364 0.36 10.96 -24.55
C CYS A 364 -1.15 11.24 -24.42
N THR A 365 -1.94 10.69 -25.36
CA THR A 365 -3.39 10.91 -25.48
C THR A 365 -4.22 9.65 -25.19
N THR A 366 -3.94 8.99 -24.06
CA THR A 366 -4.89 8.01 -23.50
C THR A 366 -6.18 8.69 -23.03
N VAL A 367 -7.31 8.00 -23.21
CA VAL A 367 -8.66 8.58 -23.15
C VAL A 367 -9.09 9.00 -21.73
N THR A 368 -9.30 10.31 -21.57
CA THR A 368 -10.12 10.99 -20.54
C THR A 368 -10.12 10.43 -19.11
N ALA A 369 -9.17 10.87 -18.29
CA ALA A 369 -9.49 11.20 -16.90
C ALA A 369 -9.95 12.67 -16.84
N GLN A 370 -11.20 12.92 -16.41
CA GLN A 370 -11.70 14.28 -16.19
C GLN A 370 -10.72 15.07 -15.31
N LEU A 371 -10.61 16.39 -15.52
CA LEU A 371 -9.98 17.26 -14.51
C LEU A 371 -10.63 16.96 -13.15
N PRO A 372 -9.87 16.96 -12.04
CA PRO A 372 -10.45 16.95 -10.70
C PRO A 372 -11.35 18.18 -10.49
N ASN A 373 -12.62 18.07 -10.89
CA ASN A 373 -13.66 19.09 -10.78
C ASN A 373 -14.16 19.21 -9.34
N SER A 374 -13.22 19.51 -8.45
CA SER A 374 -13.39 19.81 -7.05
C SER A 374 -12.23 20.72 -6.64
N GLN A 375 -12.23 21.96 -7.13
CA GLN A 375 -11.45 23.03 -6.48
C GLN A 375 -12.05 23.25 -5.08
N SER A 376 -11.61 22.46 -4.11
CA SER A 376 -12.04 22.59 -2.71
C SER A 376 -11.77 24.02 -2.24
N ALA A 377 -12.81 24.73 -1.81
CA ALA A 377 -12.67 26.10 -1.35
C ALA A 377 -11.84 26.13 -0.06
N ILE A 378 -10.59 26.57 -0.14
CA ILE A 378 -9.72 26.70 1.03
C ILE A 378 -10.06 27.99 1.77
N GLU A 379 -10.39 27.88 3.05
CA GLU A 379 -10.59 29.04 3.93
C GLU A 379 -9.26 29.68 4.34
N ILE A 380 -9.24 30.98 4.66
CA ILE A 380 -8.01 31.69 5.02
C ILE A 380 -7.29 31.06 6.22
N HIS A 381 -8.03 30.58 7.23
CA HIS A 381 -7.48 29.84 8.37
C HIS A 381 -6.68 28.61 7.90
N ALA A 382 -7.27 27.78 7.04
CA ALA A 382 -6.62 26.56 6.53
C ALA A 382 -5.41 26.88 5.65
N PHE A 383 -5.50 27.93 4.81
CA PHE A 383 -4.39 28.42 4.00
C PHE A 383 -3.22 28.89 4.87
N LEU A 384 -3.46 29.73 5.88
CA LEU A 384 -2.41 30.25 6.76
C LEU A 384 -1.78 29.14 7.62
N CYS A 385 -2.57 28.20 8.13
CA CYS A 385 -2.09 27.10 8.98
C CYS A 385 -1.23 26.06 8.23
N ALA A 386 -1.26 26.04 6.89
CA ALA A 386 -0.41 25.17 6.09
C ALA A 386 1.07 25.62 6.04
N PHE A 387 1.36 26.84 6.51
CA PHE A 387 2.68 27.44 6.46
C PHE A 387 3.29 27.66 7.86
N GLU A 388 4.62 27.61 7.91
CA GLU A 388 5.46 27.93 9.07
C GLU A 388 6.30 29.18 8.78
N LEU A 389 6.49 30.02 9.79
CA LEU A 389 7.14 31.33 9.66
C LEU A 389 8.59 31.25 10.16
N SER A 390 9.54 31.18 9.23
CA SER A 390 10.97 31.08 9.52
C SER A 390 11.56 32.49 9.68
N ILE A 391 11.54 32.98 10.92
CA ILE A 391 12.07 34.30 11.31
C ILE A 391 13.53 34.15 11.77
N SER A 392 14.45 34.91 11.19
CA SER A 392 15.89 34.78 11.48
C SER A 392 16.43 35.89 12.38
N HIS A 393 17.41 35.57 13.22
CA HIS A 393 18.11 36.54 14.06
C HIS A 393 19.23 37.29 13.29
N GLY A 394 18.93 37.77 12.08
CA GLY A 394 19.72 38.80 11.40
C GLY A 394 20.83 38.33 10.44
N THR A 395 20.83 37.08 9.99
CA THR A 395 21.79 36.57 8.98
C THR A 395 21.14 35.94 7.75
N SER A 396 19.85 35.64 7.79
CA SER A 396 19.05 35.13 6.66
C SER A 396 17.77 35.97 6.50
N GLU A 397 17.22 36.06 5.30
CA GLU A 397 15.92 36.73 5.10
C GLU A 397 14.78 35.95 5.76
N ASP A 398 13.84 36.69 6.38
CA ASP A 398 12.62 36.12 6.94
C ASP A 398 11.77 35.50 5.82
N CYS A 399 11.49 34.20 5.92
CA CYS A 399 10.79 33.44 4.87
C CYS A 399 9.65 32.58 5.43
N VAL A 400 8.72 32.23 4.55
CA VAL A 400 7.62 31.32 4.83
C VAL A 400 7.93 29.95 4.23
N ARG A 401 7.73 28.89 5.00
CA ARG A 401 7.95 27.51 4.56
C ARG A 401 6.66 26.69 4.65
N LEU A 402 6.52 25.64 3.86
CA LEU A 402 5.45 24.66 4.07
C LEU A 402 5.68 23.90 5.37
N LYS A 403 4.63 23.74 6.16
CA LYS A 403 4.70 23.00 7.43
C LYS A 403 5.02 21.52 7.15
N PRO A 404 6.08 20.94 7.75
CA PRO A 404 6.50 19.57 7.46
C PRO A 404 5.50 18.51 7.95
N THR A 405 4.61 18.87 8.89
CA THR A 405 3.55 17.99 9.42
C THR A 405 2.24 18.05 8.62
N LEU A 406 2.21 18.75 7.49
CA LEU A 406 1.02 18.84 6.64
C LEU A 406 0.75 17.47 5.97
N SER A 407 -0.50 17.02 5.93
CA SER A 407 -0.81 15.74 5.28
C SER A 407 -0.56 15.80 3.78
N HIS A 408 -0.36 14.63 3.16
CA HIS A 408 -0.14 14.55 1.72
C HIS A 408 -1.35 15.08 0.93
N ASP A 409 -2.56 14.81 1.40
CA ASP A 409 -3.80 15.25 0.76
C ASP A 409 -4.05 16.75 0.95
N ASP A 410 -3.78 17.30 2.14
CA ASP A 410 -3.83 18.76 2.38
C ASP A 410 -2.81 19.49 1.48
N ARG A 411 -1.61 18.93 1.32
CA ARG A 411 -0.57 19.48 0.42
C ARG A 411 -1.02 19.44 -1.04
N LYS A 412 -1.70 18.37 -1.48
CA LYS A 412 -2.29 18.29 -2.83
C LYS A 412 -3.43 19.30 -3.00
N ALA A 413 -4.32 19.42 -2.03
CA ALA A 413 -5.43 20.38 -2.07
C ALA A 413 -4.93 21.83 -2.15
N LEU A 414 -3.96 22.19 -1.30
CA LEU A 414 -3.30 23.50 -1.32
C LEU A 414 -2.59 23.77 -2.66
N SER A 415 -1.83 22.79 -3.16
CA SER A 415 -1.15 22.89 -4.46
C SER A 415 -2.16 23.07 -5.60
N SER A 416 -3.23 22.27 -5.64
CA SER A 416 -4.30 22.37 -6.64
C SER A 416 -5.04 23.71 -6.58
N TRP A 417 -5.27 24.25 -5.39
CA TRP A 417 -5.92 25.55 -5.22
C TRP A 417 -5.03 26.72 -5.69
N ILE A 418 -3.73 26.71 -5.34
CA ILE A 418 -2.78 27.75 -5.76
C ILE A 418 -2.54 27.66 -7.27
N TRP A 419 -2.16 26.48 -7.80
CA TRP A 419 -1.73 26.37 -9.20
C TRP A 419 -2.90 26.21 -10.17
N GLY A 420 -4.00 25.57 -9.76
CA GLY A 420 -5.21 25.47 -10.59
C GLY A 420 -5.88 26.82 -10.87
N THR A 421 -5.75 27.80 -9.96
CA THR A 421 -6.23 29.18 -10.21
C THR A 421 -5.28 30.00 -11.08
N ILE A 422 -3.99 29.62 -11.16
CA ILE A 422 -2.98 30.28 -12.01
C ILE A 422 -2.98 29.69 -13.43
N PHE A 423 -3.14 28.37 -13.58
CA PHE A 423 -3.24 27.71 -14.89
C PHE A 423 -4.56 28.03 -15.63
N SER A 424 -5.57 28.58 -14.95
CA SER A 424 -6.83 29.05 -15.57
C SER A 424 -6.79 30.52 -16.03
N ARG A 425 -5.60 31.14 -16.08
CA ARG A 425 -5.38 32.56 -16.45
C ARG A 425 -4.49 32.65 -17.68
N ASN A 426 -4.56 33.77 -18.39
CA ASN A 426 -3.73 33.99 -19.58
C ASN A 426 -2.22 34.00 -19.23
N ILE A 427 -1.40 33.37 -20.09
CA ILE A 427 0.05 33.20 -19.94
C ILE A 427 0.82 34.53 -19.81
N ASP A 428 0.27 35.62 -20.37
CA ASP A 428 0.86 36.96 -20.29
C ASP A 428 0.77 37.56 -18.88
N LEU A 429 -0.30 37.24 -18.13
CA LEU A 429 -0.50 37.72 -16.75
C LEU A 429 0.44 37.05 -15.74
N LEU A 430 1.14 35.98 -16.13
CA LEU A 430 2.02 35.23 -15.23
C LEU A 430 3.21 36.06 -14.71
N ASP A 431 3.64 37.10 -15.42
CA ASP A 431 4.73 37.97 -14.96
C ASP A 431 4.29 38.93 -13.84
N GLU A 432 3.03 39.33 -13.80
CA GLU A 432 2.46 40.08 -12.65
C GLU A 432 2.26 39.15 -11.45
N LEU A 433 1.71 37.95 -11.70
CA LEU A 433 1.54 36.92 -10.67
C LEU A 433 2.86 36.46 -10.07
N ALA A 434 3.94 36.44 -10.86
CA ALA A 434 5.31 36.20 -10.40
C ALA A 434 5.75 37.20 -9.32
N VAL A 435 5.48 38.49 -9.51
CA VAL A 435 5.84 39.55 -8.56
C VAL A 435 5.06 39.36 -7.27
N ILE A 436 3.77 38.99 -7.36
CA ILE A 436 2.91 38.73 -6.20
C ILE A 436 3.39 37.49 -5.43
N LEU A 437 3.73 36.38 -6.12
CA LEU A 437 4.31 35.18 -5.51
C LEU A 437 5.64 35.49 -4.82
N LYS A 438 6.55 36.26 -5.43
CA LYS A 438 7.79 36.71 -4.78
C LYS A 438 7.51 37.58 -3.54
N SER A 439 6.52 38.48 -3.61
CA SER A 439 6.13 39.34 -2.49
C SER A 439 5.56 38.58 -1.28
N SER A 440 5.09 37.33 -1.47
CA SER A 440 4.57 36.48 -0.41
C SER A 440 5.62 36.01 0.59
N ALA A 441 6.91 36.06 0.21
CA ALA A 441 8.05 35.50 0.94
C ALA A 441 7.98 33.97 1.21
N ILE A 442 7.12 33.23 0.51
CA ILE A 442 7.17 31.76 0.49
C ILE A 442 8.49 31.33 -0.17
N SER A 443 9.18 30.37 0.44
CA SER A 443 10.44 29.86 -0.08
C SER A 443 10.24 29.34 -1.52
N PRO A 444 11.11 29.72 -2.48
CA PRO A 444 10.99 29.26 -3.87
C PRO A 444 10.94 27.73 -3.97
N GLU A 445 11.65 27.01 -3.09
CA GLU A 445 11.65 25.54 -3.04
C GLU A 445 10.26 24.97 -2.76
N ASN A 446 9.52 25.56 -1.83
CA ASN A 446 8.16 25.13 -1.52
C ASN A 446 7.17 25.49 -2.63
N LEU A 447 7.32 26.66 -3.25
CA LEU A 447 6.50 27.03 -4.42
C LEU A 447 6.71 26.04 -5.56
N VAL A 448 7.96 25.74 -5.93
CA VAL A 448 8.24 24.82 -7.03
C VAL A 448 7.86 23.39 -6.69
N SER A 449 8.12 22.91 -5.46
CA SER A 449 7.66 21.58 -5.05
C SER A 449 6.14 21.43 -5.12
N MET A 450 5.38 22.49 -4.81
CA MET A 450 3.93 22.49 -5.05
C MET A 450 3.59 22.52 -6.55
N LEU A 451 4.28 23.32 -7.37
CA LEU A 451 4.04 23.45 -8.81
C LEU A 451 4.30 22.12 -9.55
N VAL A 452 5.43 21.47 -9.29
CA VAL A 452 5.76 20.13 -9.80
C VAL A 452 4.73 19.12 -9.28
N GLY A 453 4.37 19.20 -7.99
CA GLY A 453 3.30 18.40 -7.41
C GLY A 453 1.96 18.54 -8.15
N TYR A 454 1.55 19.76 -8.51
CA TYR A 454 0.34 20.01 -9.30
C TYR A 454 0.44 19.42 -10.71
N TRP A 455 1.54 19.73 -11.41
CA TRP A 455 1.80 19.28 -12.77
C TRP A 455 1.71 17.75 -12.92
N LEU A 456 2.32 16.99 -12.00
CA LEU A 456 2.30 15.53 -12.03
C LEU A 456 0.90 14.93 -11.82
N HIS A 457 -0.07 15.68 -11.30
CA HIS A 457 -1.46 15.26 -11.12
C HIS A 457 -2.40 15.73 -12.25
N LEU A 458 -1.90 16.45 -13.27
CA LEU A 458 -2.70 16.83 -14.43
C LEU A 458 -2.99 15.61 -15.31
N SER A 459 -4.22 15.48 -15.81
CA SER A 459 -4.66 14.34 -16.61
C SER A 459 -3.97 14.20 -17.98
N SER A 460 -3.39 15.27 -18.54
CA SER A 460 -2.70 15.26 -19.83
C SER A 460 -1.72 16.44 -19.96
N PRO A 461 -0.53 16.26 -20.58
CA PRO A 461 0.46 17.31 -20.78
C PRO A 461 0.14 18.23 -21.98
N ALA A 462 -1.07 18.80 -22.03
CA ALA A 462 -1.50 19.67 -23.13
C ALA A 462 -0.51 20.83 -23.40
N LEU A 463 -0.22 21.12 -24.67
CA LEU A 463 0.79 22.12 -25.10
C LEU A 463 0.66 23.48 -24.39
N PRO A 464 -0.54 24.07 -24.17
CA PRO A 464 -0.67 25.32 -23.43
C PRO A 464 -0.23 25.17 -21.97
N ASN A 465 -0.63 24.10 -21.29
CA ASN A 465 -0.24 23.83 -19.90
C ASN A 465 1.28 23.69 -19.79
N LEU A 466 1.94 23.07 -20.78
CA LEU A 466 3.39 22.90 -20.82
C LEU A 466 4.12 24.26 -20.90
N LEU A 467 3.60 25.20 -21.68
CA LEU A 467 4.12 26.59 -21.71
C LEU A 467 3.89 27.34 -20.39
N HIS A 468 2.72 27.19 -19.75
CA HIS A 468 2.44 27.79 -18.44
C HIS A 468 3.41 27.25 -17.38
N PHE A 469 3.61 25.93 -17.36
CA PHE A 469 4.56 25.26 -16.47
C PHE A 469 5.99 25.74 -16.70
N HIS A 470 6.46 25.82 -17.95
CA HIS A 470 7.77 26.35 -18.30
C HIS A 470 7.97 27.81 -17.85
N LYS A 471 7.02 28.71 -18.16
CA LYS A 471 7.12 30.13 -17.78
C LYS A 471 7.15 30.29 -16.26
N LEU A 472 6.24 29.63 -15.52
CA LEU A 472 6.21 29.65 -14.06
C LEU A 472 7.48 29.08 -13.43
N LEU A 473 7.97 27.94 -13.91
CA LEU A 473 9.16 27.30 -13.37
C LEU A 473 10.40 28.18 -13.59
N LYS A 474 10.56 28.75 -14.79
CA LYS A 474 11.63 29.70 -15.14
C LYS A 474 11.59 30.95 -14.24
N ILE A 475 10.40 31.50 -14.00
CA ILE A 475 10.17 32.62 -13.07
C ILE A 475 10.63 32.30 -11.64
N LEU A 476 10.28 31.12 -11.14
CA LEU A 476 10.60 30.69 -9.76
C LEU A 476 12.09 30.35 -9.61
N CYS A 477 12.71 29.67 -10.57
CA CYS A 477 14.15 29.41 -10.56
C CYS A 477 14.96 30.72 -10.60
N ASN A 478 14.58 31.70 -11.43
CA ASN A 478 15.20 33.03 -11.40
C ASN A 478 15.02 33.76 -10.05
N SER A 479 14.03 33.39 -9.23
CA SER A 479 13.80 34.00 -7.89
C SER A 479 14.57 33.33 -6.76
N ALA A 480 15.04 32.10 -6.95
CA ALA A 480 15.83 31.37 -5.95
C ALA A 480 17.28 31.89 -5.82
N GLY A 481 17.76 32.72 -6.76
CA GLY A 481 19.13 33.24 -6.77
C GLY A 481 20.15 32.25 -7.33
N SER A 482 21.22 32.76 -7.94
CA SER A 482 22.19 31.92 -8.68
C SER A 482 23.06 31.02 -7.79
N GLU A 483 23.18 31.32 -6.50
CA GLU A 483 23.99 30.57 -5.53
C GLU A 483 23.46 29.15 -5.30
N ASN A 484 22.15 28.93 -5.47
CA ASN A 484 21.52 27.61 -5.37
C ASN A 484 21.84 26.68 -6.57
N PHE A 485 22.49 27.20 -7.61
CA PHE A 485 22.75 26.49 -8.87
C PHE A 485 24.24 26.45 -9.27
N SER A 486 25.15 27.02 -8.45
CA SER A 486 26.50 27.38 -8.90
C SER A 486 27.62 26.39 -8.55
N ASN A 487 27.32 25.18 -8.09
CA ASN A 487 28.35 24.17 -7.79
C ASN A 487 28.63 23.28 -9.01
N THR A 488 29.89 23.25 -9.44
CA THR A 488 30.40 22.30 -10.45
C THR A 488 30.83 20.97 -9.84
N GLU A 489 31.35 20.98 -8.61
CA GLU A 489 31.97 19.81 -7.96
C GLU A 489 30.99 18.90 -7.19
N SER A 490 29.77 19.37 -6.90
CA SER A 490 28.76 18.58 -6.18
C SER A 490 27.35 18.90 -6.64
N PRO A 491 26.45 17.89 -6.70
CA PRO A 491 25.08 18.08 -7.17
C PRO A 491 24.27 18.95 -6.23
N SER A 492 23.46 19.86 -6.77
CA SER A 492 22.66 20.79 -5.98
C SER A 492 21.48 20.08 -5.29
N PRO A 493 21.27 20.27 -3.97
CA PRO A 493 20.12 19.68 -3.27
C PRO A 493 18.79 20.19 -3.82
N TRP A 494 18.76 21.39 -4.40
CA TRP A 494 17.59 21.93 -5.09
C TRP A 494 17.16 21.04 -6.25
N TRP A 495 18.11 20.70 -7.14
CA TRP A 495 17.85 19.87 -8.30
C TRP A 495 17.55 18.41 -7.90
N GLN A 496 18.30 17.85 -6.95
CA GLN A 496 18.05 16.50 -6.43
C GLN A 496 16.63 16.33 -5.86
N ASN A 497 16.12 17.32 -5.11
CA ASN A 497 14.76 17.28 -4.58
C ASN A 497 13.70 17.16 -5.69
N PHE A 498 13.96 17.73 -6.87
CA PHE A 498 13.05 17.66 -8.01
C PHE A 498 13.19 16.32 -8.75
N GLN A 499 14.42 15.85 -8.98
CA GLN A 499 14.67 14.51 -9.54
C GLN A 499 13.98 13.42 -8.72
N HIS A 500 14.02 13.53 -7.40
CA HIS A 500 13.32 12.65 -6.46
C HIS A 500 11.78 12.75 -6.56
N LEU A 501 11.21 13.94 -6.82
CA LEU A 501 9.76 14.09 -7.05
C LEU A 501 9.32 13.48 -8.39
N LEU A 502 10.07 13.73 -9.48
CA LEU A 502 9.75 13.19 -10.80
C LEU A 502 9.92 11.67 -10.84
N SER A 503 11.02 11.14 -10.32
CA SER A 503 11.30 9.70 -10.31
C SER A 503 10.30 8.88 -9.48
N LYS A 504 9.64 9.48 -8.49
CA LYS A 504 8.55 8.84 -7.71
C LYS A 504 7.16 9.00 -8.31
N SER A 505 7.00 9.78 -9.38
CA SER A 505 5.72 9.89 -10.08
C SER A 505 5.38 8.59 -10.80
N CYS A 506 4.14 8.11 -10.65
CA CYS A 506 3.58 7.09 -11.53
C CYS A 506 3.05 7.68 -12.86
N ASN A 507 2.88 9.00 -12.92
CA ASN A 507 2.44 9.71 -14.12
C ASN A 507 3.69 10.08 -14.96
N LEU A 508 4.17 9.11 -15.74
CA LEU A 508 5.48 9.13 -16.39
C LEU A 508 5.55 10.12 -17.57
N GLU A 509 4.45 10.32 -18.29
CA GLU A 509 4.36 11.27 -19.41
C GLU A 509 4.57 12.71 -18.93
N GLN A 510 3.87 13.10 -17.86
CA GLN A 510 3.99 14.38 -17.18
C GLN A 510 5.37 14.53 -16.54
N ALA A 511 5.93 13.45 -15.96
CA ALA A 511 7.29 13.47 -15.43
C ALA A 511 8.35 13.68 -16.53
N CYS A 512 8.19 13.05 -17.69
CA CYS A 512 9.05 13.23 -18.87
C CYS A 512 8.95 14.67 -19.39
N CYS A 513 7.74 15.20 -19.58
CA CYS A 513 7.52 16.59 -19.98
C CYS A 513 8.13 17.59 -18.97
N ALA A 514 8.02 17.31 -17.67
CA ALA A 514 8.65 18.14 -16.64
C ALA A 514 10.18 18.07 -16.69
N ALA A 515 10.76 16.90 -16.97
CA ALA A 515 12.21 16.75 -17.14
C ALA A 515 12.73 17.54 -18.36
N LEU A 516 12.01 17.53 -19.49
CA LEU A 516 12.32 18.37 -20.65
C LEU A 516 12.30 19.87 -20.32
N VAL A 517 11.31 20.32 -19.55
CA VAL A 517 11.18 21.72 -19.11
C VAL A 517 12.29 22.12 -18.13
N VAL A 518 12.70 21.21 -17.23
CA VAL A 518 13.86 21.46 -16.37
C VAL A 518 15.15 21.52 -17.19
N ARG A 519 15.33 20.58 -18.13
CA ARG A 519 16.48 20.51 -19.05
C ARG A 519 16.64 21.81 -19.85
N SER A 520 15.56 22.38 -20.41
CA SER A 520 15.61 23.65 -21.14
C SER A 520 16.01 24.83 -20.24
N ILE A 521 15.42 24.92 -19.05
CA ILE A 521 15.74 25.97 -18.07
C ILE A 521 17.19 25.87 -17.60
N MET A 522 17.71 24.67 -17.36
CA MET A 522 19.11 24.45 -16.99
C MET A 522 20.07 24.81 -18.12
N ALA A 523 19.77 24.45 -19.36
CA ALA A 523 20.57 24.84 -20.53
C ALA A 523 20.66 26.37 -20.67
N GLU A 524 19.58 27.11 -20.40
CA GLU A 524 19.64 28.58 -20.33
C GLU A 524 20.56 29.09 -19.21
N PHE A 525 20.54 28.48 -18.02
CA PHE A 525 21.39 28.90 -16.91
C PHE A 525 22.87 28.64 -17.17
N GLU A 526 23.22 27.48 -17.76
CA GLU A 526 24.61 27.16 -18.17
C GLU A 526 25.08 28.10 -19.28
N LYS A 527 24.24 28.38 -20.30
CA LYS A 527 24.58 29.37 -21.34
C LYS A 527 24.82 30.76 -20.76
N ARG A 528 24.04 31.19 -19.75
CA ARG A 528 24.29 32.45 -19.01
C ARG A 528 25.52 32.40 -18.10
N LYS A 529 26.03 31.23 -17.73
CA LYS A 529 27.26 31.05 -16.95
C LYS A 529 28.47 31.13 -17.88
N ILE A 530 28.48 30.38 -18.99
CA ILE A 530 29.50 30.41 -20.04
C ILE A 530 29.69 31.83 -20.58
N ASN A 531 28.62 32.52 -20.96
CA ASN A 531 28.72 33.92 -21.42
C ASN A 531 29.36 34.85 -20.38
N ARG A 532 29.10 34.65 -19.08
CA ARG A 532 29.70 35.45 -17.98
C ARG A 532 31.15 35.07 -17.67
N LEU A 533 31.62 33.91 -18.12
CA LEU A 533 33.04 33.52 -18.06
C LEU A 533 33.79 34.13 -19.24
N ASN A 534 33.20 34.08 -20.44
CA ASN A 534 33.78 34.68 -21.65
C ASN A 534 33.89 36.22 -21.54
N ASP A 535 32.86 36.90 -21.00
CA ASP A 535 32.92 38.34 -20.71
C ASP A 535 34.03 38.72 -19.70
N LYS A 536 34.44 37.79 -18.83
CA LYS A 536 35.56 37.99 -17.87
C LYS A 536 36.92 37.62 -18.45
N GLY A 537 36.97 36.78 -19.48
CA GLY A 537 38.19 36.47 -20.24
C GLY A 537 38.56 37.57 -21.25
N ALA A 538 37.57 38.32 -21.74
CA ALA A 538 37.73 39.30 -22.82
C ALA A 538 38.64 40.52 -22.53
N GLU A 539 39.15 40.70 -21.30
CA GLU A 539 40.14 41.74 -21.00
C GLU A 539 41.61 41.31 -21.24
N ASN A 540 41.91 40.05 -21.57
CA ASN A 540 43.24 39.66 -22.04
C ASN A 540 43.24 38.51 -23.07
N THR A 541 43.99 38.75 -24.16
CA THR A 541 44.35 37.86 -25.29
C THR A 541 43.27 37.55 -26.33
N ASP A 542 43.57 37.94 -27.58
CA ASP A 542 42.97 37.35 -28.79
C ASP A 542 43.31 35.86 -28.84
N VAL A 543 42.29 35.00 -28.78
CA VAL A 543 42.41 33.56 -29.03
C VAL A 543 41.40 33.16 -30.11
N ASN A 544 41.86 32.38 -31.09
CA ASN A 544 41.06 32.01 -32.26
C ASN A 544 39.85 31.14 -31.90
N MET A 545 38.78 31.29 -32.68
CA MET A 545 37.47 30.64 -32.53
C MET A 545 37.46 29.13 -32.86
N ASP A 546 38.59 28.43 -32.82
CA ASP A 546 38.76 27.06 -33.35
C ASP A 546 39.05 26.00 -32.26
N ASP A 547 39.21 26.40 -30.99
CA ASP A 547 39.49 25.51 -29.85
C ASP A 547 38.24 25.10 -29.04
N SER A 548 37.01 25.27 -29.56
CA SER A 548 35.76 24.92 -28.84
C SER A 548 35.50 23.40 -28.67
N MET A 549 36.50 22.56 -28.94
CA MET A 549 36.45 21.12 -28.64
C MET A 549 36.61 20.81 -27.13
N ASN A 550 37.01 21.78 -26.30
CA ASN A 550 37.07 21.63 -24.85
C ASN A 550 35.74 21.92 -24.10
N ASP A 551 34.65 22.27 -24.81
CA ASP A 551 33.35 22.62 -24.21
C ASP A 551 32.69 21.50 -23.36
N TRP A 552 33.25 20.28 -23.38
CA TRP A 552 32.80 19.15 -22.55
C TRP A 552 33.26 19.23 -21.09
N GLU A 553 34.28 20.03 -20.76
CA GLU A 553 34.83 20.12 -19.38
C GLU A 553 34.01 21.05 -18.45
N ASP A 554 33.06 21.83 -18.98
CA ASP A 554 32.33 22.89 -18.24
C ASP A 554 30.87 22.56 -17.86
N MET A 555 30.33 21.41 -18.30
CA MET A 555 28.96 20.97 -17.97
C MET A 555 28.85 20.54 -16.50
N SER A 556 27.83 21.03 -15.77
CA SER A 556 27.60 20.61 -14.38
C SER A 556 27.20 19.12 -14.28
N ILE A 557 27.61 18.50 -13.17
CA ILE A 557 27.16 17.15 -12.77
C ILE A 557 25.63 17.08 -12.74
N ASP A 558 24.97 18.15 -12.28
CA ASP A 558 23.51 18.27 -12.31
C ASP A 558 22.99 18.16 -13.74
N PHE A 559 23.47 18.95 -14.70
CA PHE A 559 23.01 18.90 -16.11
C PHE A 559 23.16 17.51 -16.72
N CYS A 560 24.31 16.84 -16.50
CA CYS A 560 24.52 15.46 -16.93
C CYS A 560 23.51 14.48 -16.31
N SER A 561 23.27 14.58 -14.99
CA SER A 561 22.29 13.73 -14.29
C SER A 561 20.85 13.96 -14.76
N TRP A 562 20.50 15.19 -15.14
CA TRP A 562 19.19 15.53 -15.72
C TRP A 562 19.00 15.00 -17.13
N ASN A 563 20.04 14.97 -17.96
CA ASN A 563 19.97 14.34 -19.28
C ASN A 563 19.73 12.83 -19.15
N VAL A 564 20.39 12.16 -18.21
CA VAL A 564 20.12 10.75 -17.88
C VAL A 564 18.67 10.59 -17.41
N LEU A 565 18.23 11.35 -16.40
CA LEU A 565 16.85 11.26 -15.88
C LEU A 565 15.79 11.51 -16.96
N SER A 566 15.99 12.51 -17.82
CA SER A 566 15.10 12.82 -18.94
C SER A 566 14.99 11.65 -19.90
N LYS A 567 16.11 10.98 -20.21
CA LYS A 567 16.13 9.79 -21.08
C LYS A 567 15.44 8.59 -20.42
N GLN A 568 15.74 8.31 -19.15
CA GLN A 568 15.08 7.25 -18.39
C GLN A 568 13.55 7.44 -18.32
N LEU A 569 13.07 8.68 -18.19
CA LEU A 569 11.63 8.99 -18.19
C LEU A 569 11.01 8.93 -19.60
N GLU A 570 11.74 9.33 -20.65
CA GLU A 570 11.33 9.13 -22.05
C GLU A 570 11.09 7.64 -22.32
N ASP A 571 12.08 6.79 -22.02
CA ASP A 571 12.03 5.35 -22.31
C ASP A 571 10.91 4.64 -21.52
N LEU A 572 10.69 5.02 -20.25
CA LEU A 572 9.56 4.50 -19.48
C LEU A 572 8.19 5.07 -19.90
N SER A 573 8.13 6.19 -20.62
CA SER A 573 6.86 6.69 -21.19
C SER A 573 6.31 5.76 -22.28
N TYR A 574 7.20 5.14 -23.07
CA TYR A 574 6.80 4.11 -24.06
C TYR A 574 6.26 2.86 -23.35
N LEU A 575 6.91 2.44 -22.26
CA LEU A 575 6.43 1.31 -21.45
C LEU A 575 5.06 1.63 -20.81
N SER A 576 4.88 2.86 -20.34
CA SER A 576 3.63 3.33 -19.74
C SER A 576 2.48 3.24 -20.73
N ARG A 577 2.68 3.65 -21.99
CA ARG A 577 1.66 3.58 -23.04
C ARG A 577 1.22 2.15 -23.35
N LEU A 578 2.15 1.20 -23.45
CA LEU A 578 1.82 -0.22 -23.60
C LEU A 578 1.01 -0.74 -22.40
N ILE A 579 1.44 -0.44 -21.18
CA ILE A 579 0.82 -0.97 -19.96
C ILE A 579 -0.59 -0.39 -19.70
N HIS A 580 -0.82 0.88 -20.05
CA HIS A 580 -2.14 1.52 -19.93
C HIS A 580 -3.09 1.17 -21.08
N TYR A 581 -2.61 0.56 -22.17
CA TYR A 581 -3.47 0.06 -23.24
C TYR A 581 -4.21 -1.21 -22.77
N VAL A 582 -5.54 -1.21 -22.92
CA VAL A 582 -6.42 -2.30 -22.53
C VAL A 582 -7.13 -2.84 -23.78
N PRO A 583 -6.61 -3.91 -24.41
CA PRO A 583 -7.28 -4.58 -25.52
C PRO A 583 -8.48 -5.38 -25.00
N ALA A 584 -9.68 -4.82 -25.15
CA ALA A 584 -10.90 -5.38 -24.58
C ALA A 584 -11.39 -6.60 -25.39
N HIS A 585 -11.32 -6.53 -26.71
CA HIS A 585 -11.81 -7.59 -27.60
C HIS A 585 -10.91 -8.84 -27.56
N LEU A 586 -9.59 -8.67 -27.60
CA LEU A 586 -8.62 -9.77 -27.45
C LEU A 586 -8.73 -10.43 -26.08
N ARG A 587 -8.86 -9.64 -25.01
CA ARG A 587 -9.02 -10.16 -23.66
C ARG A 587 -10.32 -10.95 -23.51
N GLU A 588 -11.42 -10.50 -24.11
CA GLU A 588 -12.68 -11.24 -24.10
C GLU A 588 -12.58 -12.56 -24.90
N ALA A 589 -11.93 -12.54 -26.06
CA ALA A 589 -11.69 -13.76 -26.84
C ALA A 589 -10.81 -14.78 -26.06
N GLN A 590 -9.73 -14.31 -25.42
CA GLN A 590 -8.83 -15.15 -24.63
C GLN A 590 -9.48 -15.67 -23.33
N SER A 591 -10.32 -14.88 -22.65
CA SER A 591 -11.03 -15.34 -21.45
C SER A 591 -11.99 -16.50 -21.76
N ARG A 592 -12.67 -16.45 -22.92
CA ARG A 592 -13.50 -17.56 -23.45
C ARG A 592 -12.65 -18.78 -23.80
N LYS A 593 -11.48 -18.61 -24.46
CA LYS A 593 -10.55 -19.70 -24.79
C LYS A 593 -10.00 -20.40 -23.53
N LEU A 594 -9.58 -19.62 -22.54
CA LEU A 594 -8.98 -20.10 -21.29
C LEU A 594 -9.99 -20.52 -20.21
N ASP A 595 -11.29 -20.24 -20.39
CA ASP A 595 -12.33 -20.44 -19.37
C ASP A 595 -11.92 -19.85 -18.01
N TYR A 596 -11.47 -18.59 -18.06
CA TYR A 596 -10.94 -17.85 -16.91
C TYR A 596 -11.16 -16.35 -17.09
N VAL A 597 -11.66 -15.69 -16.05
CA VAL A 597 -11.87 -14.24 -16.00
C VAL A 597 -11.01 -13.69 -14.87
N VAL A 598 -10.33 -12.57 -15.12
CA VAL A 598 -9.57 -11.85 -14.09
C VAL A 598 -10.57 -11.09 -13.22
N GLU A 599 -10.70 -11.48 -11.95
CA GLU A 599 -11.71 -10.94 -11.02
C GLU A 599 -11.48 -9.46 -10.68
N ASP A 600 -10.21 -9.05 -10.50
CA ASP A 600 -9.79 -7.66 -10.30
C ASP A 600 -8.54 -7.35 -11.14
N LEU A 601 -8.57 -6.22 -11.84
CA LEU A 601 -7.41 -5.70 -12.59
C LEU A 601 -6.60 -4.79 -11.69
N ASP A 602 -5.55 -5.32 -11.08
CA ASP A 602 -4.53 -4.50 -10.41
C ASP A 602 -4.02 -3.45 -11.40
N LYS A 603 -4.22 -2.16 -11.10
CA LYS A 603 -3.58 -1.10 -11.87
C LYS A 603 -2.07 -1.27 -11.76
N LEU A 604 -1.41 -1.56 -12.88
CA LEU A 604 0.04 -1.66 -12.99
C LEU A 604 0.68 -0.27 -12.95
N GLU A 605 0.52 0.44 -11.84
CA GLU A 605 1.18 1.72 -11.59
C GLU A 605 2.66 1.48 -11.24
N PHE A 606 3.55 2.17 -11.94
CA PHE A 606 4.99 2.10 -11.71
C PHE A 606 5.62 3.49 -11.91
N SER A 607 6.73 3.71 -11.21
CA SER A 607 7.55 4.92 -11.29
C SER A 607 9.00 4.56 -11.56
N LEU A 608 9.81 5.49 -12.08
CA LEU A 608 11.23 5.27 -12.33
C LEU A 608 11.96 4.78 -11.07
N ALA A 609 11.66 5.36 -9.90
CA ALA A 609 12.23 4.94 -8.62
C ALA A 609 11.89 3.47 -8.31
N SER A 610 10.66 3.03 -8.56
CA SER A 610 10.26 1.62 -8.36
C SER A 610 10.91 0.66 -9.36
N VAL A 611 11.12 1.09 -10.61
CA VAL A 611 11.80 0.31 -11.66
C VAL A 611 13.28 0.13 -11.31
N LEU A 612 13.97 1.22 -10.95
CA LEU A 612 15.37 1.19 -10.50
C LEU A 612 15.55 0.36 -9.23
N GLN A 613 14.62 0.44 -8.27
CA GLN A 613 14.64 -0.37 -7.05
C GLN A 613 14.45 -1.87 -7.33
N LYS A 614 13.53 -2.25 -8.23
CA LYS A 614 13.37 -3.64 -8.66
C LYS A 614 14.60 -4.15 -9.42
N GLY A 615 15.29 -3.27 -10.16
CA GLY A 615 16.50 -3.57 -10.92
C GLY A 615 16.22 -4.13 -12.31
N ARG A 616 17.28 -4.65 -12.94
CA ARG A 616 17.38 -4.93 -14.39
C ARG A 616 16.31 -5.82 -15.03
N GLY A 617 15.52 -6.54 -14.25
CA GLY A 617 14.40 -7.38 -14.73
C GLY A 617 13.04 -6.70 -14.71
N ALA A 618 12.92 -5.49 -14.15
CA ALA A 618 11.63 -4.87 -13.84
C ALA A 618 10.78 -4.57 -15.09
N VAL A 619 11.41 -4.16 -16.19
CA VAL A 619 10.70 -3.85 -17.44
C VAL A 619 10.06 -5.11 -18.04
N SER A 620 10.83 -6.19 -18.18
CA SER A 620 10.33 -7.45 -18.71
C SER A 620 9.31 -8.14 -17.79
N GLU A 621 9.46 -7.99 -16.47
CA GLU A 621 8.46 -8.39 -15.47
C GLU A 621 7.13 -7.61 -15.66
N LEU A 622 7.20 -6.29 -15.85
CA LEU A 622 6.01 -5.46 -16.08
C LEU A 622 5.29 -5.80 -17.39
N ILE A 623 6.03 -6.04 -18.47
CA ILE A 623 5.46 -6.49 -19.77
C ILE A 623 4.78 -7.86 -19.60
N ALA A 624 5.42 -8.80 -18.90
CA ALA A 624 4.84 -10.12 -18.64
C ALA A 624 3.57 -10.05 -17.76
N ARG A 625 3.52 -9.13 -16.78
CA ARG A 625 2.31 -8.88 -15.99
C ARG A 625 1.18 -8.27 -16.81
N TRP A 626 1.49 -7.31 -17.68
CA TRP A 626 0.48 -6.76 -18.58
C TRP A 626 -0.05 -7.83 -19.55
N LEU A 627 0.81 -8.66 -20.13
CA LEU A 627 0.41 -9.80 -20.97
C LEU A 627 -0.54 -10.75 -20.21
N THR A 628 -0.18 -11.14 -18.99
CA THR A 628 -0.94 -12.12 -18.20
C THR A 628 -2.24 -11.54 -17.63
N GLN A 629 -2.29 -10.27 -17.22
CA GLN A 629 -3.54 -9.57 -16.87
C GLN A 629 -4.51 -9.45 -18.05
N ASN A 630 -3.99 -9.34 -19.28
CA ASN A 630 -4.79 -9.32 -20.50
C ASN A 630 -5.05 -10.72 -21.09
N LEU A 631 -4.52 -11.79 -20.47
CA LEU A 631 -4.63 -13.18 -20.93
C LEU A 631 -4.07 -13.42 -22.35
N LEU A 632 -3.16 -12.56 -22.82
CA LEU A 632 -2.64 -12.57 -24.18
C LEU A 632 -1.61 -13.66 -24.43
N GLU A 633 -1.67 -14.28 -25.61
CA GLU A 633 -0.62 -15.17 -26.11
C GLU A 633 0.57 -14.28 -26.52
N ALA A 634 1.78 -14.61 -26.07
CA ALA A 634 2.95 -13.73 -26.29
C ALA A 634 3.30 -13.57 -27.78
N GLU A 635 2.89 -14.52 -28.62
CA GLU A 635 3.00 -14.46 -30.08
C GLU A 635 2.28 -13.24 -30.68
N ILE A 636 1.22 -12.72 -30.03
CA ILE A 636 0.47 -11.52 -30.47
C ILE A 636 1.41 -10.31 -30.65
N ILE A 637 2.48 -10.24 -29.85
CA ILE A 637 3.50 -9.20 -29.94
C ILE A 637 4.46 -9.41 -31.13
N PHE A 638 4.80 -10.67 -31.45
CA PHE A 638 5.94 -11.00 -32.31
C PHE A 638 5.59 -11.39 -33.75
N GLU A 639 4.36 -11.85 -34.02
CA GLU A 639 3.93 -12.25 -35.36
C GLU A 639 2.89 -11.27 -35.93
N PRO A 640 3.05 -10.79 -37.18
CA PRO A 640 2.07 -9.91 -37.81
C PRO A 640 0.72 -10.62 -38.00
N ALA A 641 -0.38 -9.86 -37.94
CA ALA A 641 -1.74 -10.39 -38.00
C ALA A 641 -2.00 -11.26 -39.25
N GLU A 642 -1.46 -10.87 -40.40
CA GLU A 642 -1.59 -11.56 -41.69
C GLU A 642 -1.09 -13.02 -41.69
N THR A 643 -0.16 -13.37 -40.81
CA THR A 643 0.34 -14.75 -40.69
C THR A 643 -0.61 -15.68 -39.94
N ARG A 644 -1.49 -15.17 -39.07
CA ARG A 644 -2.43 -15.99 -38.27
C ARG A 644 -3.62 -16.49 -39.07
N GLU A 645 -4.19 -15.64 -39.91
CA GLU A 645 -5.36 -16.01 -40.72
C GLU A 645 -5.07 -17.20 -41.66
N ASN A 646 -3.80 -17.37 -42.07
CA ASN A 646 -3.35 -18.47 -42.90
C ASN A 646 -3.15 -19.81 -42.13
N SER A 647 -3.05 -19.80 -40.80
CA SER A 647 -2.93 -21.05 -40.01
C SER A 647 -4.28 -21.65 -39.64
N ASP A 648 -5.24 -20.81 -39.24
CA ASP A 648 -6.56 -21.25 -38.79
C ASP A 648 -7.50 -21.69 -39.93
N GLN A 649 -7.25 -21.26 -41.18
CA GLN A 649 -8.04 -21.68 -42.35
C GLN A 649 -7.87 -23.16 -42.76
N SER A 650 -7.03 -23.94 -42.08
CA SER A 650 -6.73 -25.32 -42.47
C SER A 650 -7.77 -26.37 -42.04
N ILE A 651 -8.70 -26.06 -41.11
CA ILE A 651 -9.72 -27.00 -40.63
C ILE A 651 -11.05 -26.30 -40.25
N THR A 652 -11.94 -26.07 -41.22
CA THR A 652 -13.37 -26.50 -41.24
C THR A 652 -14.17 -25.76 -42.33
N ASP A 653 -14.30 -26.38 -43.52
CA ASP A 653 -15.35 -26.03 -44.49
C ASP A 653 -16.69 -26.67 -44.07
N VAL A 654 -17.45 -26.04 -43.16
CA VAL A 654 -18.90 -26.30 -42.99
C VAL A 654 -19.64 -25.04 -42.56
N ASP A 655 -20.51 -24.53 -43.44
CA ASP A 655 -21.67 -23.66 -43.22
C ASP A 655 -21.63 -22.66 -42.04
N THR A 656 -21.32 -21.39 -42.30
CA THR A 656 -21.54 -20.27 -41.35
C THR A 656 -22.32 -19.09 -41.97
N GLU A 657 -23.46 -19.37 -42.57
CA GLU A 657 -24.52 -18.36 -42.73
C GLU A 657 -25.40 -18.34 -41.47
N LEU A 658 -25.05 -17.56 -40.43
CA LEU A 658 -25.93 -16.99 -39.36
C LEU A 658 -25.16 -16.57 -38.07
N ALA A 659 -24.30 -15.52 -38.10
CA ALA A 659 -23.75 -14.92 -36.85
C ALA A 659 -23.27 -13.45 -36.99
N PRO A 660 -24.13 -12.42 -36.84
CA PRO A 660 -23.74 -11.01 -36.99
C PRO A 660 -22.91 -10.41 -35.83
N GLU A 661 -22.60 -11.20 -34.80
CA GLU A 661 -21.74 -10.78 -33.68
C GLU A 661 -20.32 -11.38 -33.76
N ALA A 662 -20.12 -12.50 -34.47
CA ALA A 662 -18.79 -13.11 -34.62
C ALA A 662 -17.85 -12.21 -35.45
N ASP A 663 -18.36 -11.67 -36.56
CA ASP A 663 -17.62 -10.77 -37.48
C ASP A 663 -17.17 -9.46 -36.83
N LYS A 664 -17.86 -9.00 -35.77
CA LYS A 664 -17.45 -7.77 -35.06
C LYS A 664 -16.30 -8.02 -34.10
N LEU A 665 -16.30 -9.19 -33.44
CA LEU A 665 -15.23 -9.54 -32.51
C LEU A 665 -13.93 -9.84 -33.26
N SER A 666 -13.99 -10.55 -34.39
CA SER A 666 -12.81 -10.86 -35.21
C SER A 666 -12.12 -9.61 -35.75
N VAL A 667 -12.87 -8.67 -36.35
CA VAL A 667 -12.32 -7.39 -36.84
C VAL A 667 -11.70 -6.59 -35.69
N GLY A 668 -12.41 -6.45 -34.56
CA GLY A 668 -11.88 -5.76 -33.37
C GLY A 668 -10.60 -6.39 -32.82
N THR A 669 -10.47 -7.72 -32.82
CA THR A 669 -9.23 -8.39 -32.39
C THR A 669 -8.04 -8.15 -33.31
N SER A 670 -8.26 -7.99 -34.63
CA SER A 670 -7.19 -7.70 -35.59
C SER A 670 -6.69 -6.27 -35.44
N GLU A 671 -7.60 -5.30 -35.31
CA GLU A 671 -7.28 -3.89 -35.02
C GLU A 671 -6.48 -3.77 -33.70
N GLU A 672 -6.95 -4.36 -32.60
CA GLU A 672 -6.22 -4.34 -31.32
C GLU A 672 -4.84 -5.00 -31.42
N SER A 673 -4.70 -6.11 -32.17
CA SER A 673 -3.41 -6.76 -32.38
C SER A 673 -2.41 -5.84 -33.10
N SER A 674 -2.87 -5.08 -34.11
CA SER A 674 -2.01 -4.11 -34.82
C SER A 674 -1.53 -3.00 -33.90
N VAL A 675 -2.40 -2.46 -33.03
CA VAL A 675 -2.06 -1.39 -32.08
C VAL A 675 -1.05 -1.88 -31.05
N ILE A 676 -1.17 -3.11 -30.54
CA ILE A 676 -0.19 -3.71 -29.63
C ILE A 676 1.18 -3.85 -30.31
N GLN A 677 1.21 -4.30 -31.56
CA GLN A 677 2.45 -4.46 -32.32
C GLN A 677 3.14 -3.12 -32.61
N ASP A 678 2.36 -2.07 -32.89
CA ASP A 678 2.88 -0.72 -33.06
C ASP A 678 3.47 -0.15 -31.75
N LEU A 679 2.71 -0.21 -30.65
CA LEU A 679 3.17 0.23 -29.32
C LEU A 679 4.42 -0.54 -28.86
N PHE A 680 4.46 -1.84 -29.11
CA PHE A 680 5.59 -2.68 -28.73
C PHE A 680 6.82 -2.42 -29.63
N ARG A 681 6.63 -2.19 -30.93
CA ARG A 681 7.70 -1.83 -31.85
C ARG A 681 8.37 -0.53 -31.44
N ASP A 682 7.58 0.48 -31.07
CA ASP A 682 8.10 1.76 -30.55
C ASP A 682 8.87 1.55 -29.23
N LEU A 683 8.31 0.78 -28.29
CA LEU A 683 9.00 0.41 -27.05
C LEU A 683 10.33 -0.32 -27.29
N SER A 684 10.38 -1.23 -28.28
CA SER A 684 11.57 -2.03 -28.59
C SER A 684 12.72 -1.24 -29.19
N GLN A 685 12.46 -0.05 -29.76
CA GLN A 685 13.51 0.88 -30.20
C GLN A 685 14.21 1.56 -29.01
N HIS A 686 13.50 1.72 -27.89
CA HIS A 686 13.97 2.40 -26.70
C HIS A 686 14.56 1.44 -25.64
N LEU A 687 13.97 0.24 -25.46
CA LEU A 687 14.38 -0.76 -24.47
C LEU A 687 14.66 -2.14 -25.10
N PRO A 688 15.55 -2.22 -26.13
CA PRO A 688 15.72 -3.38 -27.00
C PRO A 688 16.14 -4.68 -26.28
N TYR A 689 16.81 -4.59 -25.13
CA TYR A 689 17.26 -5.76 -24.37
C TYR A 689 16.18 -6.29 -23.42
N SER A 690 15.38 -5.41 -22.81
CA SER A 690 14.21 -5.80 -22.03
C SER A 690 13.06 -6.34 -22.91
N THR A 691 12.95 -5.88 -24.16
CA THR A 691 11.92 -6.34 -25.12
C THR A 691 12.33 -7.56 -25.96
N GLN A 692 13.40 -8.27 -25.60
CA GLN A 692 13.81 -9.46 -26.35
C GLN A 692 12.76 -10.58 -26.27
N HIS A 693 12.52 -11.23 -27.41
CA HIS A 693 11.61 -12.37 -27.57
C HIS A 693 11.72 -13.39 -26.43
N ASP A 694 12.90 -13.97 -26.25
CA ASP A 694 13.15 -14.99 -25.23
C ASP A 694 13.01 -14.43 -23.80
N VAL A 695 13.33 -13.16 -23.57
CA VAL A 695 13.23 -12.51 -22.25
C VAL A 695 11.76 -12.30 -21.86
N ILE A 696 10.90 -11.90 -22.80
CA ILE A 696 9.46 -11.73 -22.52
C ILE A 696 8.79 -13.09 -22.30
N LEU A 697 9.04 -14.06 -23.18
CA LEU A 697 8.51 -15.42 -23.04
C LEU A 697 8.91 -16.06 -21.70
N LEU A 698 10.17 -15.89 -21.31
CA LEU A 698 10.72 -16.35 -20.03
C LEU A 698 9.94 -15.80 -18.83
N ASN A 699 9.66 -14.49 -18.80
CA ASN A 699 8.93 -13.87 -17.70
C ASN A 699 7.42 -14.19 -17.76
N ALA A 700 6.83 -14.25 -18.97
CA ALA A 700 5.43 -14.63 -19.17
C ALA A 700 5.15 -16.07 -18.70
N ALA A 701 6.06 -17.02 -18.96
CA ALA A 701 5.95 -18.39 -18.49
C ALA A 701 5.87 -18.48 -16.95
N VAL A 702 6.69 -17.69 -16.24
CA VAL A 702 6.65 -17.60 -14.76
C VAL A 702 5.35 -16.98 -14.27
N GLU A 703 4.93 -15.84 -14.83
CA GLU A 703 3.71 -15.15 -14.36
C GLU A 703 2.44 -15.96 -14.67
N TYR A 704 2.36 -16.67 -15.80
CA TYR A 704 1.26 -17.61 -16.08
C TYR A 704 1.22 -18.79 -15.09
N ALA A 705 2.37 -19.38 -14.77
CA ALA A 705 2.46 -20.43 -13.75
C ALA A 705 2.11 -19.91 -12.34
N ALA A 706 2.55 -18.70 -11.99
CA ALA A 706 2.21 -18.06 -10.72
C ALA A 706 0.71 -17.75 -10.61
N MET A 707 0.08 -17.31 -11.71
CA MET A 707 -1.37 -17.11 -11.77
C MET A 707 -2.14 -18.43 -11.63
N TRP A 708 -1.67 -19.53 -12.22
CA TRP A 708 -2.22 -20.86 -11.97
C TRP A 708 -2.03 -21.33 -10.52
N VAL A 709 -0.86 -21.09 -9.90
CA VAL A 709 -0.63 -21.47 -8.48
C VAL A 709 -1.59 -20.74 -7.54
N ARG A 710 -2.00 -19.50 -7.87
CA ARG A 710 -3.07 -18.77 -7.15
C ARG A 710 -4.46 -19.36 -7.44
N ASN A 711 -4.70 -19.77 -8.69
CA ASN A 711 -6.00 -20.25 -9.18
C ASN A 711 -5.94 -21.68 -9.76
N PRO A 712 -5.62 -22.71 -8.95
CA PRO A 712 -5.23 -24.04 -9.43
C PRO A 712 -6.37 -24.87 -10.04
N LYS A 713 -7.58 -24.30 -10.16
CA LYS A 713 -8.73 -24.88 -10.89
C LYS A 713 -8.61 -24.72 -12.41
N HIS A 714 -7.91 -23.70 -12.88
CA HIS A 714 -7.88 -23.33 -14.31
C HIS A 714 -6.62 -23.88 -14.98
N MET A 715 -6.58 -25.21 -15.18
CA MET A 715 -5.39 -25.92 -15.70
C MET A 715 -4.88 -25.38 -17.05
N LYS A 716 -5.77 -24.79 -17.87
CA LYS A 716 -5.41 -24.09 -19.12
C LYS A 716 -4.38 -22.97 -18.92
N LEU A 717 -4.31 -22.34 -17.73
CA LEU A 717 -3.27 -21.35 -17.41
C LEU A 717 -1.88 -21.97 -17.25
N LEU A 718 -1.79 -23.19 -16.69
CA LEU A 718 -0.54 -23.94 -16.62
C LEU A 718 -0.13 -24.47 -18.00
N GLN A 719 -1.10 -24.86 -18.81
CA GLN A 719 -0.86 -25.19 -20.22
C GLN A 719 -0.31 -23.98 -20.99
N ARG A 720 -0.90 -22.79 -20.83
CA ARG A 720 -0.43 -21.53 -21.42
C ARG A 720 0.99 -21.16 -20.97
N SER A 721 1.34 -21.41 -19.71
CA SER A 721 2.74 -21.28 -19.23
C SER A 721 3.69 -22.19 -20.03
N LEU A 722 3.35 -23.47 -20.22
CA LEU A 722 4.16 -24.39 -21.02
C LEU A 722 4.22 -23.99 -22.49
N GLU A 723 3.10 -23.56 -23.09
CA GLU A 723 3.04 -23.04 -24.47
C GLU A 723 4.03 -21.89 -24.67
N THR A 724 4.16 -20.95 -23.72
CA THR A 724 5.13 -19.85 -23.82
C THR A 724 6.61 -20.26 -23.73
N ILE A 725 6.94 -21.49 -23.30
CA ILE A 725 8.33 -21.97 -23.21
C ILE A 725 8.82 -22.51 -24.57
N LEU A 726 7.94 -23.16 -25.33
CA LEU A 726 8.31 -23.88 -26.56
C LEU A 726 8.91 -22.99 -27.67
N PRO A 727 8.53 -21.71 -27.83
CA PRO A 727 9.16 -20.81 -28.80
C PRO A 727 10.52 -20.23 -28.38
N ILE A 728 10.92 -20.31 -27.09
CA ILE A 728 12.17 -19.69 -26.57
C ILE A 728 13.39 -20.23 -27.34
N ARG A 729 14.13 -19.36 -28.04
CA ARG A 729 15.14 -19.75 -29.04
C ARG A 729 16.43 -20.28 -28.43
N SER A 730 16.90 -19.68 -27.34
CA SER A 730 18.06 -20.18 -26.58
C SER A 730 17.69 -21.40 -25.75
N ASN A 731 18.43 -22.50 -25.92
CA ASN A 731 18.21 -23.72 -25.13
C ASN A 731 18.66 -23.51 -23.69
N LEU A 732 19.66 -22.67 -23.42
CA LEU A 732 20.08 -22.31 -22.06
C LEU A 732 18.95 -21.62 -21.28
N LEU A 733 18.26 -20.67 -21.90
CA LEU A 733 17.10 -20.01 -21.29
C LEU A 733 15.91 -20.98 -21.16
N ARG A 734 15.62 -21.77 -22.20
CA ARG A 734 14.54 -22.77 -22.21
C ARG A 734 14.74 -23.85 -21.12
N HIS A 735 15.96 -24.33 -20.94
CA HIS A 735 16.35 -25.26 -19.88
C HIS A 735 16.18 -24.62 -18.49
N GLY A 736 16.72 -23.40 -18.32
CA GLY A 736 16.67 -22.68 -17.06
C GLY A 736 15.24 -22.39 -16.58
N ILE A 737 14.32 -22.07 -17.50
CA ILE A 737 12.90 -21.85 -17.15
C ILE A 737 12.18 -23.15 -16.81
N CYS A 738 12.41 -24.23 -17.56
CA CYS A 738 11.83 -25.53 -17.22
C CYS A 738 12.23 -25.97 -15.81
N ARG A 739 13.51 -25.78 -15.44
CA ARG A 739 13.99 -26.06 -14.08
C ARG A 739 13.39 -25.12 -13.02
N THR A 740 13.26 -23.83 -13.33
CA THR A 740 12.65 -22.85 -12.41
C THR A 740 11.19 -23.23 -12.13
N LEU A 741 10.39 -23.46 -13.17
CA LEU A 741 9.00 -23.88 -13.06
C LEU A 741 8.84 -25.23 -12.38
N TRP A 742 9.72 -26.20 -12.68
CA TRP A 742 9.77 -27.47 -11.95
C TRP A 742 9.89 -27.23 -10.44
N SER A 743 10.87 -26.45 -10.01
CA SER A 743 11.11 -26.19 -8.58
C SER A 743 10.00 -25.38 -7.89
N MET A 744 9.40 -24.41 -8.59
CA MET A 744 8.46 -23.44 -8.00
C MET A 744 7.00 -23.89 -8.07
N SER A 745 6.61 -24.60 -9.11
CA SER A 745 5.18 -24.85 -9.44
C SER A 745 4.82 -26.33 -9.53
N PHE A 746 5.71 -27.20 -10.03
CA PHE A 746 5.39 -28.61 -10.28
C PHE A 746 5.83 -29.54 -9.15
N PHE A 747 7.08 -29.42 -8.68
CA PHE A 747 7.72 -30.36 -7.77
C PHE A 747 6.93 -30.66 -6.49
N PRO A 748 6.39 -29.68 -5.73
CA PRO A 748 5.64 -29.97 -4.51
C PRO A 748 4.38 -30.81 -4.79
N ILE A 749 3.64 -30.43 -5.84
CA ILE A 749 2.39 -31.08 -6.24
C ILE A 749 2.66 -32.49 -6.78
N PHE A 750 3.70 -32.64 -7.59
CA PHE A 750 4.14 -33.93 -8.12
C PHE A 750 4.56 -34.88 -7.00
N GLN A 751 5.35 -34.40 -6.03
CA GLN A 751 5.78 -35.18 -4.87
C GLN A 751 4.60 -35.63 -4.01
N ASP A 752 3.69 -34.70 -3.67
CA ASP A 752 2.51 -35.03 -2.87
C ASP A 752 1.60 -36.03 -3.58
N LEU A 753 1.34 -35.85 -4.87
CA LEU A 753 0.52 -36.76 -5.68
C LEU A 753 1.13 -38.16 -5.80
N ALA A 754 2.45 -38.27 -6.01
CA ALA A 754 3.17 -39.53 -6.07
C ALA A 754 3.08 -40.29 -4.74
N ILE A 755 3.35 -39.61 -3.62
CA ILE A 755 3.26 -40.17 -2.27
C ILE A 755 1.81 -40.56 -1.94
N LEU A 756 0.82 -39.82 -2.44
CA LEU A 756 -0.59 -40.10 -2.24
C LEU A 756 -1.01 -41.42 -2.89
N ILE A 757 -0.70 -41.56 -4.19
CA ILE A 757 -1.10 -42.71 -4.99
C ILE A 757 -0.38 -43.97 -4.49
N ASP A 758 0.92 -43.89 -4.15
CA ASP A 758 1.64 -45.00 -3.50
C ASP A 758 0.97 -45.47 -2.21
N LYS A 759 0.58 -44.53 -1.32
CA LYS A 759 -0.07 -44.86 -0.05
C LYS A 759 -1.48 -45.43 -0.19
N THR A 760 -2.25 -45.03 -1.21
CA THR A 760 -3.63 -45.48 -1.40
C THR A 760 -3.82 -46.59 -2.44
N GLY A 761 -2.78 -46.91 -3.21
CA GLY A 761 -2.84 -47.91 -4.28
C GLY A 761 -3.73 -47.54 -5.48
N ARG A 762 -4.13 -46.27 -5.59
CA ARG A 762 -5.04 -45.70 -6.61
C ARG A 762 -5.11 -44.18 -6.47
N LEU A 763 -5.66 -43.49 -7.48
CA LEU A 763 -6.13 -42.10 -7.33
C LEU A 763 -7.32 -42.03 -6.35
N PRO A 764 -7.27 -41.19 -5.29
CA PRO A 764 -8.40 -41.00 -4.37
C PRO A 764 -9.54 -40.17 -4.98
N LYS A 765 -10.79 -40.52 -4.67
CA LYS A 765 -12.00 -39.81 -5.15
C LYS A 765 -12.21 -38.40 -4.58
N SER A 766 -11.35 -37.91 -3.68
CA SER A 766 -11.43 -36.56 -3.13
C SER A 766 -10.10 -36.15 -2.47
N PHE A 767 -9.73 -34.88 -2.64
CA PHE A 767 -8.56 -34.26 -2.02
C PHE A 767 -8.89 -33.41 -0.79
N ALA A 768 -10.17 -33.18 -0.46
CA ALA A 768 -10.59 -32.21 0.57
C ALA A 768 -10.06 -32.47 2.00
N SER A 769 -9.60 -33.68 2.31
CA SER A 769 -8.99 -34.06 3.59
C SER A 769 -7.47 -34.24 3.54
N ARG A 770 -6.83 -33.88 2.41
CA ARG A 770 -5.41 -34.15 2.10
C ARG A 770 -4.72 -32.82 1.81
N LYS A 771 -3.49 -32.66 2.28
CA LYS A 771 -2.66 -31.47 2.01
C LYS A 771 -2.07 -31.56 0.61
N ILE A 772 -2.85 -31.24 -0.41
CA ILE A 772 -2.42 -31.21 -1.82
C ILE A 772 -2.99 -29.94 -2.45
N SER A 773 -2.17 -29.21 -3.20
CA SER A 773 -2.58 -27.92 -3.80
C SER A 773 -3.57 -28.04 -4.96
N LEU A 774 -3.74 -29.25 -5.53
CA LEU A 774 -4.74 -29.52 -6.56
C LEU A 774 -6.16 -29.54 -5.95
N PRO A 775 -7.14 -28.84 -6.54
CA PRO A 775 -8.48 -28.71 -5.96
C PRO A 775 -9.36 -29.96 -6.12
N SER A 776 -9.19 -30.74 -7.20
CA SER A 776 -9.93 -31.99 -7.43
C SER A 776 -9.04 -33.09 -8.04
N PRO A 777 -9.41 -34.38 -7.89
CA PRO A 777 -8.69 -35.49 -8.52
C PRO A 777 -8.68 -35.42 -10.05
N ASP A 778 -9.72 -34.85 -10.66
CA ASP A 778 -9.87 -34.76 -12.12
C ASP A 778 -8.77 -33.89 -12.76
N GLN A 779 -8.18 -32.98 -11.98
CA GLN A 779 -7.05 -32.14 -12.40
C GLN A 779 -5.71 -32.89 -12.39
N ALA A 780 -5.62 -34.08 -11.77
CA ALA A 780 -4.37 -34.82 -11.65
C ALA A 780 -3.85 -35.36 -12.99
N VAL A 781 -4.76 -35.82 -13.87
CA VAL A 781 -4.42 -36.31 -15.22
C VAL A 781 -3.77 -35.21 -16.08
N PRO A 782 -4.43 -34.06 -16.35
CA PRO A 782 -3.84 -33.01 -17.17
C PRO A 782 -2.61 -32.36 -16.51
N PHE A 783 -2.55 -32.29 -15.16
CA PHE A 783 -1.33 -31.86 -14.47
C PHE A 783 -0.15 -32.79 -14.78
N LEU A 784 -0.34 -34.10 -14.75
CA LEU A 784 0.72 -35.08 -15.05
C LEU A 784 1.13 -35.05 -16.53
N GLU A 785 0.21 -34.80 -17.46
CA GLU A 785 0.52 -34.60 -18.88
C GLU A 785 1.38 -33.36 -19.12
N ILE A 786 1.03 -32.22 -18.51
CA ILE A 786 1.83 -30.99 -18.58
C ILE A 786 3.18 -31.21 -17.87
N THR A 787 3.22 -31.99 -16.79
CA THR A 787 4.46 -32.37 -16.09
C THR A 787 5.40 -33.16 -17.00
N MET A 788 4.91 -34.17 -17.73
CA MET A 788 5.72 -34.94 -18.68
C MET A 788 6.28 -34.04 -19.77
N LYS A 789 5.44 -33.21 -20.41
CA LYS A 789 5.86 -32.26 -21.45
C LYS A 789 6.90 -31.24 -20.94
N LEU A 790 6.82 -30.81 -19.68
CA LEU A 790 7.84 -29.94 -19.07
C LEU A 790 9.20 -30.67 -18.91
N LEU A 791 9.18 -31.94 -18.49
CA LEU A 791 10.38 -32.76 -18.36
C LEU A 791 11.00 -33.09 -19.72
N ASP A 792 10.19 -33.32 -20.75
CA ASP A 792 10.64 -33.47 -22.14
C ASP A 792 11.28 -32.17 -22.68
N ALA A 793 10.65 -31.01 -22.43
CA ALA A 793 11.19 -29.70 -22.80
C ALA A 793 12.51 -29.40 -22.05
N ALA A 794 12.60 -29.77 -20.76
CA ALA A 794 13.84 -29.67 -19.99
C ALA A 794 14.95 -30.55 -20.56
N THR A 795 14.62 -31.79 -20.94
CA THR A 795 15.60 -32.78 -21.42
C THR A 795 16.12 -32.42 -22.82
N SER A 796 15.22 -32.12 -23.75
CA SER A 796 15.58 -31.71 -25.13
C SER A 796 16.41 -30.42 -25.16
N SER A 797 16.11 -29.45 -24.30
CA SER A 797 16.94 -28.25 -24.16
C SER A 797 18.28 -28.55 -23.50
N ALA A 798 18.34 -29.33 -22.42
CA ALA A 798 19.60 -29.72 -21.76
C ALA A 798 20.58 -30.41 -22.72
N MET A 799 20.11 -31.37 -23.52
CA MET A 799 20.92 -32.05 -24.55
C MET A 799 21.52 -31.08 -25.58
N SER A 800 20.83 -29.97 -25.86
CA SER A 800 21.27 -28.96 -26.82
C SER A 800 22.18 -27.90 -26.20
N CYS A 801 22.12 -27.71 -24.88
CA CYS A 801 22.93 -26.71 -24.15
C CYS A 801 24.45 -26.96 -24.22
N GLU A 802 24.89 -28.21 -24.37
CA GLU A 802 26.32 -28.53 -24.46
C GLU A 802 27.00 -28.01 -25.75
N ILE A 803 26.19 -27.70 -26.78
CA ILE A 803 26.63 -27.27 -28.11
C ILE A 803 26.43 -25.75 -28.29
N GLU A 804 25.59 -25.13 -27.46
CA GLU A 804 25.25 -23.69 -27.55
C GLU A 804 26.40 -22.82 -26.97
N PRO A 805 26.81 -21.74 -27.65
CA PRO A 805 27.80 -20.81 -27.10
C PRO A 805 27.25 -20.10 -25.84
N PRO A 806 28.12 -19.69 -24.89
CA PRO A 806 27.68 -19.02 -23.67
C PRO A 806 26.97 -17.69 -24.00
N LEU A 807 25.72 -17.58 -23.55
CA LEU A 807 24.87 -16.42 -23.83
C LEU A 807 25.33 -15.18 -23.03
N PHE A 808 25.66 -14.10 -23.76
CA PHE A 808 26.04 -12.82 -23.17
C PHE A 808 24.81 -11.93 -22.99
N ILE A 809 24.30 -11.84 -21.75
CA ILE A 809 23.19 -10.93 -21.43
C ILE A 809 23.64 -9.48 -21.51
N ARG A 810 22.83 -8.68 -22.21
CA ARG A 810 22.94 -7.22 -22.26
C ARG A 810 21.76 -6.56 -21.56
N TYR A 811 21.91 -5.29 -21.25
CA TYR A 811 20.96 -4.48 -20.51
C TYR A 811 20.81 -3.12 -21.17
N ASP A 812 19.62 -2.54 -21.07
CA ASP A 812 19.32 -1.21 -21.61
C ASP A 812 20.07 -0.12 -20.83
N ASP A 813 20.33 1.03 -21.46
CA ASP A 813 21.15 2.09 -20.86
C ASP A 813 20.46 2.83 -19.69
N ILE A 814 19.21 2.48 -19.39
CA ILE A 814 18.40 2.97 -18.26
C ILE A 814 18.98 2.60 -16.88
N TRP A 815 19.98 1.72 -16.77
CA TRP A 815 20.48 1.14 -15.51
C TRP A 815 21.86 1.68 -15.05
N PRO A 816 21.97 2.89 -14.44
CA PRO A 816 23.26 3.49 -14.06
C PRO A 816 23.97 2.79 -12.90
N THR A 817 23.20 2.29 -11.91
CA THR A 817 23.69 1.47 -10.78
C THR A 817 22.63 0.40 -10.48
N CYS A 818 23.04 -0.75 -9.93
CA CYS A 818 22.16 -1.92 -9.83
C CYS A 818 22.22 -2.58 -8.45
N GLU A 819 21.19 -2.33 -7.65
CA GLU A 819 20.99 -2.90 -6.31
C GLU A 819 19.74 -3.81 -6.21
N GLY A 820 18.98 -3.94 -7.30
CA GLY A 820 17.73 -4.71 -7.36
C GLY A 820 17.91 -6.23 -7.55
N ALA A 821 16.79 -6.91 -7.78
CA ALA A 821 16.74 -8.36 -7.94
C ALA A 821 17.48 -8.84 -9.21
N THR A 822 18.03 -10.06 -9.15
CA THR A 822 18.65 -10.70 -10.32
C THR A 822 17.60 -10.99 -11.39
N PRO A 823 17.75 -10.53 -12.65
CA PRO A 823 16.76 -10.74 -13.70
C PRO A 823 16.54 -12.21 -14.01
N MET A 824 15.33 -12.58 -14.46
CA MET A 824 15.00 -13.98 -14.73
C MET A 824 15.95 -14.63 -15.76
N GLN A 825 16.44 -13.89 -16.76
CA GLN A 825 17.44 -14.45 -17.70
C GLN A 825 18.77 -14.83 -17.03
N GLU A 826 19.23 -14.06 -16.02
CA GLU A 826 20.42 -14.44 -15.25
C GLU A 826 20.14 -15.63 -14.34
N VAL A 827 18.96 -15.70 -13.72
CA VAL A 827 18.55 -16.86 -12.91
C VAL A 827 18.51 -18.14 -13.77
N ALA A 828 17.94 -18.05 -14.97
CA ALA A 828 17.85 -19.15 -15.91
C ALA A 828 19.23 -19.70 -16.33
N ILE A 829 20.17 -18.83 -16.72
CA ILE A 829 21.53 -19.25 -17.13
C ILE A 829 22.36 -19.78 -15.95
N ARG A 830 22.17 -19.23 -14.73
CA ARG A 830 22.90 -19.69 -13.53
C ARG A 830 22.49 -21.08 -13.06
N HIS A 831 21.41 -21.66 -13.58
CA HIS A 831 21.03 -23.03 -13.26
C HIS A 831 22.01 -24.04 -13.86
N ARG A 832 22.55 -24.92 -13.00
CA ARG A 832 23.28 -26.11 -13.44
C ARG A 832 22.39 -26.98 -14.34
N LEU A 833 22.98 -27.59 -15.37
CA LEU A 833 22.31 -28.58 -16.22
C LEU A 833 21.70 -29.70 -15.38
N ILE A 834 20.55 -30.19 -15.82
CA ILE A 834 19.90 -31.35 -15.22
C ILE A 834 20.65 -32.65 -15.52
N ASN A 835 20.58 -33.59 -14.59
CA ASN A 835 20.96 -34.98 -14.81
C ASN A 835 19.84 -35.66 -15.60
N ILE A 836 20.10 -35.93 -16.88
CA ILE A 836 19.13 -36.49 -17.83
C ILE A 836 18.57 -37.84 -17.34
N ASP A 837 19.40 -38.71 -16.79
CA ASP A 837 18.97 -40.02 -16.29
C ASP A 837 18.03 -39.88 -15.07
N LEU A 838 18.30 -38.90 -14.20
CA LEU A 838 17.42 -38.56 -13.07
C LEU A 838 16.08 -37.96 -13.53
N VAL A 839 16.10 -37.17 -14.61
CA VAL A 839 14.89 -36.58 -15.21
C VAL A 839 14.05 -37.65 -15.89
N LEU A 840 14.68 -38.58 -16.62
CA LEU A 840 14.02 -39.75 -17.21
C LEU A 840 13.36 -40.62 -16.14
N LEU A 841 14.03 -40.84 -14.99
CA LEU A 841 13.43 -41.55 -13.85
C LEU A 841 12.19 -40.82 -13.30
N HIS A 842 12.21 -39.49 -13.22
CA HIS A 842 11.02 -38.70 -12.83
C HIS A 842 9.92 -38.74 -13.91
N HIS A 843 10.28 -38.75 -15.19
CA HIS A 843 9.34 -38.90 -16.30
C HIS A 843 8.64 -40.27 -16.25
N GLN A 844 9.38 -41.37 -16.03
CA GLN A 844 8.80 -42.70 -15.85
C GLN A 844 7.82 -42.77 -14.68
N LEU A 845 8.13 -42.10 -13.56
CA LEU A 845 7.20 -41.99 -12.44
C LEU A 845 5.96 -41.16 -12.82
N ALA A 846 6.12 -40.04 -13.53
CA ALA A 846 5.01 -39.23 -14.01
C ALA A 846 4.07 -40.01 -14.95
N GLN A 847 4.63 -40.75 -15.90
CA GLN A 847 3.90 -41.63 -16.81
C GLN A 847 3.20 -42.78 -16.07
N THR A 848 3.85 -43.37 -15.06
CA THR A 848 3.24 -44.39 -14.19
C THR A 848 2.03 -43.83 -13.43
N LEU A 849 2.17 -42.62 -12.86
CA LEU A 849 1.09 -41.94 -12.15
C LEU A 849 -0.06 -41.55 -13.09
N HIS A 850 0.26 -41.12 -14.32
CA HIS A 850 -0.73 -40.80 -15.35
C HIS A 850 -1.55 -42.03 -15.72
N LEU A 851 -0.90 -43.15 -16.05
CA LEU A 851 -1.59 -44.42 -16.34
C LEU A 851 -2.47 -44.91 -15.18
N VAL A 852 -2.00 -44.79 -13.92
CA VAL A 852 -2.81 -45.14 -12.74
C VAL A 852 -4.02 -44.22 -12.55
N ALA A 853 -3.87 -42.92 -12.83
CA ALA A 853 -4.93 -41.94 -12.71
C ALA A 853 -5.97 -42.08 -13.84
N SER A 854 -5.54 -42.07 -15.10
CA SER A 854 -6.39 -42.05 -16.29
C SER A 854 -7.20 -43.33 -16.49
N LEU A 855 -6.66 -44.48 -16.09
CA LEU A 855 -7.31 -45.79 -16.19
C LEU A 855 -7.93 -46.29 -14.86
N GLU A 856 -8.04 -45.40 -13.85
CA GLU A 856 -8.51 -45.70 -12.49
C GLU A 856 -7.95 -46.99 -11.86
N ILE A 857 -6.65 -47.25 -12.07
CA ILE A 857 -6.04 -48.53 -11.69
C ILE A 857 -5.97 -48.67 -10.16
N LYS A 858 -6.29 -49.86 -9.65
CA LYS A 858 -6.42 -50.18 -8.22
C LYS A 858 -5.42 -51.25 -7.81
N GLY A 859 -4.83 -51.07 -6.61
CA GLY A 859 -3.84 -51.97 -6.02
C GLY A 859 -2.38 -51.63 -6.33
N VAL A 860 -2.09 -50.48 -6.93
CA VAL A 860 -0.75 -50.15 -7.45
C VAL A 860 0.03 -49.26 -6.47
N HIS A 861 0.99 -49.87 -5.76
CA HIS A 861 1.99 -49.15 -4.98
C HIS A 861 3.13 -48.69 -5.91
N VAL A 862 3.01 -47.51 -6.52
CA VAL A 862 3.88 -47.07 -7.62
C VAL A 862 5.38 -47.15 -7.32
N PHE A 863 5.82 -46.95 -6.07
CA PHE A 863 7.24 -47.04 -5.73
C PHE A 863 7.75 -48.50 -5.61
N SER A 864 6.89 -49.53 -5.68
CA SER A 864 7.31 -50.93 -5.76
C SER A 864 7.69 -51.38 -7.18
N LEU A 865 7.43 -50.53 -8.19
CA LEU A 865 7.83 -50.70 -9.58
C LEU A 865 9.25 -50.21 -9.86
N PHE A 866 9.93 -49.66 -8.84
CA PHE A 866 11.28 -49.14 -8.89
C PHE A 866 12.15 -49.83 -7.82
N ASP A 867 13.46 -49.83 -8.01
CA ASP A 867 14.40 -50.38 -7.02
C ASP A 867 14.25 -49.67 -5.67
N GLN A 868 13.94 -50.42 -4.61
CA GLN A 868 13.67 -49.87 -3.28
C GLN A 868 14.92 -49.32 -2.57
N ARG A 869 16.11 -49.83 -2.91
CA ARG A 869 17.39 -49.44 -2.31
C ARG A 869 17.97 -48.21 -3.00
N VAL A 870 17.83 -48.15 -4.33
CA VAL A 870 18.49 -47.17 -5.20
C VAL A 870 17.48 -46.18 -5.78
N GLY A 871 16.56 -46.66 -6.63
CA GLY A 871 15.58 -45.82 -7.34
C GLY A 871 14.68 -44.98 -6.42
N ARG A 872 14.13 -45.58 -5.37
CA ARG A 872 13.28 -44.86 -4.40
C ARG A 872 14.02 -43.74 -3.64
N SER A 873 15.35 -43.82 -3.54
CA SER A 873 16.19 -42.81 -2.88
C SER A 873 16.55 -41.60 -3.78
N ALA A 874 16.44 -41.79 -5.11
CA ALA A 874 16.71 -40.78 -6.12
C ALA A 874 15.50 -39.87 -6.41
N PHE A 875 14.27 -40.36 -6.21
CA PHE A 875 13.07 -39.53 -6.35
C PHE A 875 13.09 -38.33 -5.40
N PHE A 876 12.53 -37.22 -5.89
CA PHE A 876 12.38 -35.96 -5.16
C PHE A 876 13.71 -35.32 -4.70
N LYS A 877 14.82 -35.70 -5.33
CA LYS A 877 16.07 -34.94 -5.32
C LYS A 877 16.02 -33.82 -6.36
N ASP A 878 16.86 -32.80 -6.22
CA ASP A 878 17.00 -31.77 -7.24
C ASP A 878 17.42 -32.40 -8.58
N LEU A 879 16.82 -31.98 -9.69
CA LEU A 879 17.05 -32.56 -11.01
C LEU A 879 18.50 -32.47 -11.52
N HIS A 880 19.34 -31.63 -10.91
CA HIS A 880 20.75 -31.46 -11.24
C HIS A 880 21.71 -32.22 -10.31
N SER A 881 21.17 -33.09 -9.46
CA SER A 881 21.94 -33.91 -8.53
C SER A 881 22.30 -35.29 -9.14
N TYR A 882 23.28 -35.95 -8.54
CA TYR A 882 23.75 -37.28 -8.95
C TYR A 882 23.52 -38.28 -7.81
N PRO A 883 22.25 -38.64 -7.50
CA PRO A 883 21.98 -39.76 -6.62
C PRO A 883 22.42 -41.08 -7.30
N PRO A 884 22.66 -42.16 -6.55
CA PRO A 884 22.77 -43.49 -7.12
C PRO A 884 21.51 -43.82 -7.92
N LEU A 885 21.66 -44.16 -9.20
CA LEU A 885 20.56 -44.53 -10.10
C LEU A 885 20.52 -46.05 -10.32
N PRO A 886 19.36 -46.65 -10.64
CA PRO A 886 19.23 -48.08 -10.81
C PRO A 886 20.16 -48.65 -11.89
N SER A 887 20.71 -49.85 -11.65
CA SER A 887 21.41 -50.63 -12.67
C SER A 887 20.44 -51.12 -13.76
N GLN A 888 20.98 -51.44 -14.95
CA GLN A 888 20.21 -52.06 -16.04
C GLN A 888 19.63 -53.43 -15.66
N GLU A 889 20.28 -54.14 -14.75
CA GLU A 889 19.73 -55.32 -14.07
C GLU A 889 18.94 -54.87 -12.84
N ALA A 890 17.63 -55.09 -12.86
CA ALA A 890 16.72 -54.85 -11.74
C ALA A 890 16.41 -56.17 -11.00
N ASP A 891 16.05 -56.07 -9.72
CA ASP A 891 15.60 -57.21 -8.92
C ASP A 891 14.43 -57.95 -9.62
N PRO A 892 14.46 -59.29 -9.75
CA PRO A 892 13.41 -60.05 -10.43
C PRO A 892 12.01 -59.83 -9.84
N THR A 893 11.90 -59.49 -8.55
CA THR A 893 10.62 -59.11 -7.93
C THR A 893 10.09 -57.78 -8.47
N VAL A 894 10.97 -56.81 -8.74
CA VAL A 894 10.61 -55.52 -9.34
C VAL A 894 10.24 -55.71 -10.81
N VAL A 895 10.98 -56.51 -11.58
CA VAL A 895 10.64 -56.87 -12.97
C VAL A 895 9.28 -57.58 -13.04
N HIS A 896 8.99 -58.50 -12.12
CA HIS A 896 7.68 -59.13 -12.02
C HIS A 896 6.56 -58.13 -11.71
N ASN A 897 6.75 -57.24 -10.73
CA ASN A 897 5.76 -56.20 -10.41
C ASN A 897 5.49 -55.27 -11.60
N ARG A 898 6.53 -54.86 -12.33
CA ARG A 898 6.43 -54.07 -13.56
C ARG A 898 5.61 -54.79 -14.63
N LEU A 899 5.92 -56.06 -14.91
CA LEU A 899 5.19 -56.90 -15.86
C LEU A 899 3.69 -57.03 -15.49
N GLN A 900 3.37 -57.27 -14.22
CA GLN A 900 1.98 -57.36 -13.75
C GLN A 900 1.25 -56.01 -13.89
N PHE A 901 1.90 -54.90 -13.51
CA PHE A 901 1.33 -53.56 -13.68
C PHE A 901 1.07 -53.23 -15.16
N LEU A 902 2.03 -53.46 -16.05
CA LEU A 902 1.87 -53.18 -17.48
C LEU A 902 0.80 -54.08 -18.13
N LYS A 903 0.67 -55.34 -17.72
CA LYS A 903 -0.47 -56.20 -18.13
C LYS A 903 -1.82 -55.68 -17.59
N GLN A 904 -1.84 -55.09 -16.39
CA GLN A 904 -3.04 -54.44 -15.83
C GLN A 904 -3.39 -53.15 -16.60
N VAL A 905 -2.40 -52.34 -16.99
CA VAL A 905 -2.58 -51.17 -17.87
C VAL A 905 -3.18 -51.59 -19.20
N ILE A 906 -2.61 -52.58 -19.90
CA ILE A 906 -3.13 -53.07 -21.18
C ILE A 906 -4.57 -53.59 -21.02
N SER A 907 -4.86 -54.34 -19.95
CA SER A 907 -6.22 -54.83 -19.67
C SER A 907 -7.22 -53.68 -19.51
N LYS A 908 -6.84 -52.62 -18.79
CA LYS A 908 -7.69 -51.43 -18.60
C LYS A 908 -7.79 -50.54 -19.83
N ALA A 909 -6.74 -50.46 -20.65
CA ALA A 909 -6.76 -49.75 -21.92
C ALA A 909 -7.74 -50.41 -22.90
N ILE A 910 -7.76 -51.76 -22.97
CA ILE A 910 -8.76 -52.50 -23.75
C ILE A 910 -10.18 -52.20 -23.28
N GLU A 911 -10.46 -52.23 -21.96
CA GLU A 911 -11.76 -51.83 -21.41
C GLU A 911 -12.13 -50.37 -21.77
N TYR A 912 -11.14 -49.49 -21.91
CA TYR A 912 -11.33 -48.08 -22.27
C TYR A 912 -11.55 -47.85 -23.78
N MET A 913 -11.29 -48.84 -24.65
CA MET A 913 -11.49 -48.70 -26.11
C MET A 913 -12.94 -48.40 -26.49
N GLU A 914 -13.91 -48.83 -25.68
CA GLU A 914 -15.34 -48.50 -25.84
C GLU A 914 -15.63 -47.00 -25.74
N HIS A 915 -14.78 -46.23 -25.04
CA HIS A 915 -14.92 -44.79 -24.88
C HIS A 915 -14.08 -44.02 -25.90
N ASN A 916 -12.81 -44.41 -26.08
CA ASN A 916 -11.92 -43.78 -27.05
C ASN A 916 -10.80 -44.74 -27.50
N GLN A 917 -10.92 -45.23 -28.74
CA GLN A 917 -9.96 -46.15 -29.34
C GLN A 917 -8.54 -45.56 -29.51
N SER A 918 -8.39 -44.26 -29.81
CA SER A 918 -7.05 -43.68 -30.02
C SER A 918 -6.31 -43.53 -28.68
N LEU A 919 -6.96 -42.96 -27.66
CA LEU A 919 -6.37 -42.82 -26.33
C LEU A 919 -6.06 -44.19 -25.69
N ALA A 920 -6.91 -45.20 -25.91
CA ALA A 920 -6.64 -46.56 -25.50
C ALA A 920 -5.36 -47.13 -26.16
N LEU A 921 -5.19 -46.92 -27.47
CA LEU A 921 -3.98 -47.32 -28.19
C LEU A 921 -2.74 -46.55 -27.68
N ASP A 922 -2.89 -45.27 -27.35
CA ASP A 922 -1.82 -44.46 -26.73
C ASP A 922 -1.40 -45.03 -25.37
N TYR A 923 -2.35 -45.46 -24.52
CA TYR A 923 -2.02 -46.13 -23.25
C TYR A 923 -1.31 -47.47 -23.45
N VAL A 924 -1.67 -48.25 -24.48
CA VAL A 924 -0.95 -49.49 -24.83
C VAL A 924 0.47 -49.18 -25.32
N ASN A 925 0.64 -48.18 -26.19
CA ASN A 925 1.95 -47.72 -26.68
C ASN A 925 2.82 -47.21 -25.51
N GLN A 926 2.24 -46.47 -24.58
CA GLN A 926 2.90 -46.02 -23.35
C GLN A 926 3.34 -47.21 -22.47
N ALA A 927 2.49 -48.23 -22.30
CA ALA A 927 2.83 -49.43 -21.55
C ALA A 927 3.97 -50.23 -22.21
N VAL A 928 3.96 -50.35 -23.54
CA VAL A 928 5.05 -50.98 -24.32
C VAL A 928 6.34 -50.18 -24.21
N LYS A 929 6.29 -48.84 -24.29
CA LYS A 929 7.46 -47.96 -24.09
C LYS A 929 8.08 -48.15 -22.70
N LEU A 930 7.25 -48.12 -21.64
CA LEU A 930 7.72 -48.43 -20.28
C LEU A 930 8.27 -49.85 -20.16
N GLY A 931 7.71 -50.83 -20.90
CA GLY A 931 8.25 -52.19 -20.98
C GLY A 931 9.70 -52.23 -21.45
N TYR A 932 10.01 -51.53 -22.55
CA TYR A 932 11.38 -51.35 -23.04
C TYR A 932 12.28 -50.62 -22.03
N GLU A 933 11.84 -49.48 -21.50
CA GLU A 933 12.62 -48.67 -20.56
C GLU A 933 12.89 -49.38 -19.21
N TRP A 934 12.03 -50.33 -18.83
CA TRP A 934 12.15 -51.11 -17.60
C TRP A 934 12.76 -52.51 -17.79
N ASN A 935 13.21 -52.83 -19.01
CA ASN A 935 13.77 -54.14 -19.38
C ASN A 935 12.83 -55.32 -19.01
N VAL A 936 11.54 -55.13 -19.30
CA VAL A 936 10.49 -56.16 -19.20
C VAL A 936 10.34 -56.83 -20.56
N ASP A 937 10.03 -58.14 -20.58
CA ASP A 937 9.71 -58.82 -21.84
C ASP A 937 8.47 -58.19 -22.50
N VAL A 938 8.70 -57.50 -23.61
CA VAL A 938 7.67 -56.81 -24.39
C VAL A 938 6.80 -57.79 -25.17
N ASP A 939 7.29 -58.99 -25.51
CA ASP A 939 6.47 -60.00 -26.16
C ASP A 939 5.41 -60.54 -25.20
N GLU A 940 5.70 -60.70 -23.90
CA GLU A 940 4.67 -61.00 -22.89
C GLU A 940 3.57 -59.93 -22.81
N LEU A 941 3.90 -58.66 -23.07
CA LEU A 941 2.94 -57.55 -23.11
C LEU A 941 2.11 -57.58 -24.41
N ARG A 942 2.75 -57.80 -25.56
CA ARG A 942 2.08 -57.92 -26.87
C ARG A 942 1.17 -59.14 -26.94
N ILE A 943 1.62 -60.30 -26.45
CA ILE A 943 0.81 -61.52 -26.35
C ILE A 943 -0.43 -61.23 -25.49
N LYS A 944 -0.28 -60.49 -24.37
CA LYS A 944 -1.44 -60.13 -23.54
C LYS A 944 -2.40 -59.16 -24.23
N TYR A 945 -1.88 -58.19 -24.99
CA TYR A 945 -2.69 -57.28 -25.80
C TYR A 945 -3.48 -58.04 -26.88
N VAL A 946 -2.82 -58.92 -27.63
CA VAL A 946 -3.42 -59.76 -28.67
C VAL A 946 -4.47 -60.74 -28.11
N ASP A 947 -4.18 -61.41 -26.98
CA ASP A 947 -5.16 -62.24 -26.24
C ASP A 947 -6.44 -61.46 -25.96
N LEU A 948 -6.31 -60.25 -25.40
CA LEU A 948 -7.45 -59.41 -25.07
C LEU A 948 -8.21 -58.91 -26.30
N LEU A 949 -7.51 -58.56 -27.39
CA LEU A 949 -8.17 -58.18 -28.66
C LEU A 949 -8.99 -59.35 -29.23
N TYR A 950 -8.46 -60.58 -29.24
CA TYR A 950 -9.23 -61.74 -29.68
C TYR A 950 -10.35 -62.15 -28.70
N VAL A 951 -10.18 -61.99 -27.39
CA VAL A 951 -11.27 -62.20 -26.42
C VAL A 951 -12.41 -61.20 -26.62
N ASN A 952 -12.11 -59.93 -26.93
CA ASN A 952 -13.09 -58.87 -27.22
C ASN A 952 -13.48 -58.75 -28.71
N HIS A 953 -13.18 -59.77 -29.52
CA HIS A 953 -13.58 -59.90 -30.94
C HIS A 953 -13.02 -58.84 -31.91
N MET A 954 -11.99 -58.09 -31.52
CA MET A 954 -11.29 -57.09 -32.33
C MET A 954 -10.17 -57.73 -33.17
N ASP A 955 -10.52 -58.74 -33.96
CA ASP A 955 -9.57 -59.56 -34.74
C ASP A 955 -8.68 -58.72 -35.67
N HIS A 956 -9.20 -57.62 -36.22
CA HIS A 956 -8.48 -56.80 -37.20
C HIS A 956 -7.24 -56.13 -36.58
N LEU A 957 -7.40 -55.48 -35.43
CA LEU A 957 -6.29 -54.89 -34.66
C LEU A 957 -5.31 -55.95 -34.17
N ALA A 958 -5.81 -57.14 -33.81
CA ALA A 958 -4.94 -58.24 -33.38
C ALA A 958 -3.97 -58.65 -34.50
N HIS A 959 -4.46 -58.79 -35.74
CA HIS A 959 -3.64 -59.14 -36.91
C HIS A 959 -2.55 -58.10 -37.24
N GLU A 960 -2.78 -56.81 -36.97
CA GLU A 960 -1.76 -55.76 -37.15
C GLU A 960 -0.57 -55.92 -36.18
N VAL A 961 -0.83 -56.44 -34.97
CA VAL A 961 0.20 -56.64 -33.93
C VAL A 961 0.94 -57.96 -34.11
N LEU A 962 0.29 -59.00 -34.66
CA LEU A 962 0.86 -60.35 -34.81
C LEU A 962 2.29 -60.43 -35.40
N PRO A 963 2.70 -59.61 -36.39
CA PRO A 963 4.06 -59.66 -36.94
C PRO A 963 5.15 -59.13 -36.00
N SER A 964 4.78 -58.45 -34.90
CA SER A 964 5.71 -57.82 -33.96
C SER A 964 6.07 -58.69 -32.75
N ILE A 965 5.63 -59.95 -32.73
CA ILE A 965 5.88 -60.93 -31.65
C ILE A 965 6.79 -62.04 -32.20
N GLY A 966 7.88 -62.34 -31.50
CA GLY A 966 8.82 -63.43 -31.83
C GLY A 966 8.56 -64.74 -31.08
N SER A 967 7.87 -64.72 -29.94
CA SER A 967 7.55 -65.92 -29.15
C SER A 967 6.36 -66.70 -29.72
N ASP A 968 6.55 -67.37 -30.86
CA ASP A 968 5.50 -68.08 -31.61
C ASP A 968 4.80 -69.20 -30.81
N GLU A 969 5.53 -69.98 -30.00
CA GLU A 969 4.95 -71.12 -29.25
C GLU A 969 3.97 -70.65 -28.15
N VAL A 970 4.39 -69.71 -27.30
CA VAL A 970 3.56 -69.15 -26.23
C VAL A 970 2.37 -68.37 -26.79
N LEU A 971 2.59 -67.62 -27.88
CA LEU A 971 1.52 -66.96 -28.61
C LEU A 971 0.52 -67.99 -29.17
N GLY A 972 1.00 -69.04 -29.84
CA GLY A 972 0.18 -70.10 -30.41
C GLY A 972 -0.76 -70.75 -29.39
N SER A 973 -0.22 -71.21 -28.25
CA SER A 973 -1.03 -71.77 -27.15
C SER A 973 -2.04 -70.75 -26.58
N THR A 974 -1.68 -69.47 -26.50
CA THR A 974 -2.59 -68.41 -26.03
C THR A 974 -3.73 -68.15 -27.02
N LEU A 975 -3.43 -68.08 -28.32
CA LEU A 975 -4.43 -67.95 -29.39
C LEU A 975 -5.37 -69.15 -29.45
N LEU A 976 -4.86 -70.36 -29.19
CA LEU A 976 -5.67 -71.58 -29.13
C LEU A 976 -6.71 -71.50 -28.00
N VAL A 977 -6.35 -71.02 -26.82
CA VAL A 977 -7.29 -70.78 -25.70
C VAL A 977 -8.38 -69.77 -26.10
N ALA A 978 -8.03 -68.69 -26.80
CA ALA A 978 -9.00 -67.73 -27.32
C ALA A 978 -9.95 -68.35 -28.38
N ALA A 979 -9.43 -69.18 -29.27
CA ALA A 979 -10.23 -69.93 -30.26
C ALA A 979 -11.17 -70.94 -29.58
N GLY A 980 -10.69 -71.70 -28.59
CA GLY A 980 -11.47 -72.66 -27.82
C GLY A 980 -12.64 -72.02 -27.07
N ARG A 981 -12.42 -70.83 -26.46
CA ARG A 981 -13.49 -70.04 -25.83
C ARG A 981 -14.57 -69.62 -26.84
N ARG A 982 -14.17 -69.07 -27.99
CA ARG A 982 -15.11 -68.70 -29.07
C ARG A 982 -15.92 -69.90 -29.58
N LEU A 983 -15.30 -71.07 -29.70
CA LEU A 983 -15.96 -72.30 -30.13
C LEU A 983 -16.95 -72.84 -29.09
N LYS A 984 -16.65 -72.73 -27.80
CA LYS A 984 -17.51 -73.22 -26.72
C LYS A 984 -18.92 -72.60 -26.74
N ASP A 985 -19.03 -71.35 -27.20
CA ASP A 985 -20.30 -70.64 -27.35
C ASP A 985 -21.05 -70.93 -28.66
N VAL A 986 -20.43 -71.65 -29.60
CA VAL A 986 -20.96 -71.97 -30.95
C VAL A 986 -21.30 -73.45 -31.11
N LEU A 987 -20.50 -74.34 -30.52
CA LEU A 987 -20.66 -75.79 -30.61
C LEU A 987 -21.84 -76.30 -29.77
N LYS A 988 -22.63 -77.22 -30.34
CA LYS A 988 -23.69 -77.93 -29.60
C LYS A 988 -23.10 -79.18 -28.91
N PRO A 989 -23.79 -79.74 -27.89
CA PRO A 989 -23.38 -81.00 -27.27
C PRO A 989 -23.28 -82.18 -28.25
N SER A 990 -24.03 -82.15 -29.35
CA SER A 990 -23.91 -83.10 -30.47
C SER A 990 -22.57 -83.02 -31.19
N ASP A 991 -21.99 -81.83 -31.28
CA ASP A 991 -20.85 -81.56 -32.14
C ASP A 991 -19.56 -81.95 -31.40
N THR A 992 -19.56 -81.84 -30.06
CA THR A 992 -18.49 -82.30 -29.19
C THR A 992 -18.33 -83.83 -29.16
N SER A 993 -19.31 -84.63 -29.60
CA SER A 993 -19.15 -86.10 -29.62
C SER A 993 -18.21 -86.60 -30.72
N ALA A 994 -17.82 -85.74 -31.66
CA ALA A 994 -16.84 -86.04 -32.71
C ALA A 994 -15.38 -85.74 -32.29
N LEU A 995 -15.17 -85.19 -31.09
CA LEU A 995 -13.85 -84.82 -30.56
C LEU A 995 -13.28 -85.91 -29.65
N SER A 996 -11.95 -85.96 -29.57
CA SER A 996 -11.23 -86.82 -28.64
C SER A 996 -11.56 -86.51 -27.17
N PRO A 997 -11.38 -87.46 -26.24
CA PRO A 997 -11.57 -87.22 -24.81
C PRO A 997 -10.69 -86.07 -24.28
N THR A 998 -9.47 -85.93 -24.80
CA THR A 998 -8.51 -84.89 -24.42
C THR A 998 -9.00 -83.50 -24.80
N THR A 999 -9.38 -83.30 -26.07
CA THR A 999 -9.90 -82.01 -26.56
C THR A 999 -11.24 -81.66 -25.93
N THR A 1000 -12.09 -82.66 -25.66
CA THR A 1000 -13.37 -82.46 -24.97
C THR A 1000 -13.17 -82.04 -23.52
N ALA A 1001 -12.24 -82.67 -22.79
CA ALA A 1001 -11.88 -82.28 -21.43
C ALA A 1001 -11.33 -80.85 -21.39
N TRP A 1002 -10.37 -80.53 -22.26
CA TRP A 1002 -9.79 -79.19 -22.39
C TRP A 1002 -10.86 -78.12 -22.68
N LEU A 1003 -11.75 -78.33 -23.67
CA LEU A 1003 -12.88 -77.42 -23.92
C LEU A 1003 -13.81 -77.28 -22.71
N SER A 1004 -13.98 -78.34 -21.91
CA SER A 1004 -14.83 -78.30 -20.71
C SER A 1004 -14.21 -77.44 -19.59
N GLU A 1005 -12.89 -77.47 -19.45
CA GLU A 1005 -12.12 -76.71 -18.45
C GLU A 1005 -12.04 -75.20 -18.74
N LEU A 1006 -12.14 -74.78 -20.00
CA LEU A 1006 -12.18 -73.36 -20.37
C LEU A 1006 -13.37 -72.64 -19.73
N SER A 1007 -13.12 -71.55 -19.00
CA SER A 1007 -14.20 -70.70 -18.48
C SER A 1007 -15.01 -70.05 -19.62
N SER A 1008 -16.33 -70.05 -19.50
CA SER A 1008 -17.23 -69.27 -20.35
C SER A 1008 -17.28 -67.81 -19.89
N ASP A 1009 -16.12 -67.14 -19.90
CA ASP A 1009 -15.99 -65.73 -19.50
C ASP A 1009 -16.43 -64.79 -20.63
N THR A 1010 -17.72 -64.81 -20.96
CA THR A 1010 -18.38 -63.75 -21.72
C THR A 1010 -18.58 -62.52 -20.84
N ARG A 1011 -17.46 -61.83 -20.54
CA ARG A 1011 -17.40 -60.54 -19.83
C ARG A 1011 -16.79 -59.40 -20.65
N GLY A 1012 -16.44 -59.64 -21.92
CA GLY A 1012 -16.18 -58.56 -22.87
C GLY A 1012 -17.49 -57.92 -23.32
N ALA A 1013 -17.59 -56.58 -23.26
CA ALA A 1013 -18.75 -55.87 -23.77
C ALA A 1013 -18.70 -55.76 -25.32
N ALA A 1014 -19.88 -55.63 -25.92
CA ALA A 1014 -20.10 -55.97 -27.32
C ALA A 1014 -19.80 -54.80 -28.27
N LEU A 1015 -18.53 -54.65 -28.67
CA LEU A 1015 -18.11 -53.74 -29.75
C LEU A 1015 -18.33 -54.34 -31.14
N GLU A 1016 -18.01 -55.62 -31.34
CA GLU A 1016 -18.27 -56.34 -32.60
C GLU A 1016 -19.40 -57.37 -32.44
N THR A 1017 -20.07 -57.70 -33.55
CA THR A 1017 -21.00 -58.83 -33.62
C THR A 1017 -20.28 -60.14 -33.31
N LYS A 1018 -20.99 -61.12 -32.73
CA LYS A 1018 -20.41 -62.43 -32.36
C LYS A 1018 -19.54 -62.98 -33.50
N PRO A 1019 -18.29 -63.41 -33.22
CA PRO A 1019 -17.32 -63.73 -34.25
C PRO A 1019 -17.85 -64.84 -35.15
N THR A 1020 -17.76 -64.64 -36.47
CA THR A 1020 -18.17 -65.65 -37.42
C THR A 1020 -17.31 -66.91 -37.28
N THR A 1021 -17.86 -68.06 -37.67
CA THR A 1021 -17.10 -69.30 -37.77
C THR A 1021 -15.88 -69.14 -38.69
N ALA A 1022 -15.97 -68.29 -39.72
CA ALA A 1022 -14.85 -67.93 -40.59
C ALA A 1022 -13.71 -67.19 -39.85
N LYS A 1023 -14.00 -66.16 -39.03
CA LYS A 1023 -13.00 -65.48 -38.19
C LYS A 1023 -12.32 -66.47 -37.23
N THR A 1024 -13.11 -67.36 -36.62
CA THR A 1024 -12.58 -68.37 -35.68
C THR A 1024 -11.73 -69.43 -36.39
N LEU A 1025 -12.05 -69.78 -37.65
CA LEU A 1025 -11.24 -70.68 -38.47
C LEU A 1025 -9.90 -70.03 -38.85
N ALA A 1026 -9.90 -68.75 -39.23
CA ALA A 1026 -8.67 -67.99 -39.48
C ALA A 1026 -7.74 -67.93 -38.26
N LEU A 1027 -8.30 -67.73 -37.06
CA LEU A 1027 -7.55 -67.78 -35.80
C LEU A 1027 -6.91 -69.18 -35.56
N LEU A 1028 -7.63 -70.27 -35.85
CA LEU A 1028 -7.09 -71.63 -35.73
C LEU A 1028 -5.97 -71.92 -36.75
N VAL A 1029 -6.06 -71.39 -37.98
CA VAL A 1029 -4.98 -71.48 -38.97
C VAL A 1029 -3.72 -70.79 -38.45
N GLU A 1030 -3.87 -69.62 -37.80
CA GLU A 1030 -2.74 -68.89 -37.23
C GLU A 1030 -2.15 -69.59 -35.97
N CYS A 1031 -2.97 -70.33 -35.22
CA CYS A 1031 -2.46 -71.24 -34.18
C CYS A 1031 -1.61 -72.37 -34.80
N LEU A 1032 -2.15 -73.06 -35.80
CA LEU A 1032 -1.46 -74.18 -36.48
C LEU A 1032 -0.17 -73.77 -37.19
N ARG A 1033 -0.06 -72.51 -37.63
CA ARG A 1033 1.16 -71.94 -38.22
C ARG A 1033 2.31 -71.78 -37.22
N ARG A 1034 1.99 -71.63 -35.93
CA ARG A 1034 2.94 -71.24 -34.87
C ARG A 1034 3.25 -72.34 -33.87
N ILE A 1035 2.27 -73.19 -33.56
CA ILE A 1035 2.43 -74.26 -32.58
C ILE A 1035 3.20 -75.44 -33.20
N PRO A 1036 4.29 -75.94 -32.58
CA PRO A 1036 5.04 -77.09 -33.07
C PRO A 1036 4.18 -78.35 -33.26
N ASN A 1037 4.35 -79.03 -34.41
CA ASN A 1037 3.57 -80.21 -34.82
C ASN A 1037 3.56 -81.38 -33.81
N GLU A 1038 4.54 -81.45 -32.91
CA GLU A 1038 4.71 -82.53 -31.92
C GLU A 1038 4.00 -82.25 -30.58
N SER A 1039 3.42 -81.06 -30.40
CA SER A 1039 2.78 -80.64 -29.14
C SER A 1039 1.34 -81.13 -28.98
N SER A 1040 0.88 -81.20 -27.72
CA SER A 1040 -0.54 -81.41 -27.37
C SER A 1040 -1.46 -80.36 -27.99
N ASP A 1041 -0.98 -79.13 -28.03
CA ASP A 1041 -1.76 -77.97 -28.44
C ASP A 1041 -1.97 -77.96 -29.95
N HIS A 1042 -1.00 -78.43 -30.73
CA HIS A 1042 -1.15 -78.63 -32.18
C HIS A 1042 -2.19 -79.72 -32.49
N PHE A 1043 -2.20 -80.82 -31.71
CA PHE A 1043 -3.23 -81.86 -31.84
C PHE A 1043 -4.65 -81.29 -31.58
N ILE A 1044 -4.83 -80.55 -30.47
CA ILE A 1044 -6.09 -79.89 -30.11
C ILE A 1044 -6.50 -78.88 -31.20
N ALA A 1045 -5.58 -78.02 -31.65
CA ALA A 1045 -5.83 -77.02 -32.70
C ALA A 1045 -6.28 -77.66 -34.02
N ASN A 1046 -5.65 -78.76 -34.44
CA ASN A 1046 -5.95 -79.45 -35.69
C ASN A 1046 -7.30 -80.17 -35.64
N GLU A 1047 -7.64 -80.76 -34.48
CA GLU A 1047 -8.94 -81.40 -34.27
C GLU A 1047 -10.09 -80.38 -34.31
N LEU A 1048 -9.92 -79.22 -33.65
CA LEU A 1048 -10.89 -78.11 -33.67
C LEU A 1048 -11.02 -77.48 -35.07
N HIS A 1049 -9.90 -77.28 -35.77
CA HIS A 1049 -9.88 -76.79 -37.15
C HIS A 1049 -10.64 -77.74 -38.10
N SER A 1050 -10.41 -79.04 -37.97
CA SER A 1050 -11.09 -80.08 -38.76
C SER A 1050 -12.60 -80.11 -38.50
N LEU A 1051 -13.02 -80.04 -37.23
CA LEU A 1051 -14.43 -79.98 -36.85
C LEU A 1051 -15.12 -78.72 -37.43
N LEU A 1052 -14.50 -77.55 -37.28
CA LEU A 1052 -15.09 -76.29 -37.74
C LEU A 1052 -15.16 -76.20 -39.28
N THR A 1053 -14.18 -76.77 -39.97
CA THR A 1053 -14.18 -76.89 -41.44
C THR A 1053 -15.31 -77.80 -41.92
N ALA A 1054 -15.54 -78.94 -41.22
CA ALA A 1054 -16.66 -79.83 -41.52
C ALA A 1054 -18.01 -79.12 -41.31
N LEU A 1055 -18.20 -78.43 -40.17
CA LEU A 1055 -19.43 -77.69 -39.87
C LEU A 1055 -19.74 -76.60 -40.90
N ASN A 1056 -18.74 -75.79 -41.29
CA ASN A 1056 -18.89 -74.78 -42.33
C ASN A 1056 -19.22 -75.35 -43.71
N SER A 1057 -18.74 -76.56 -44.05
CA SER A 1057 -19.11 -77.22 -45.31
C SER A 1057 -20.54 -77.76 -45.31
N THR A 1058 -21.09 -78.13 -44.15
CA THR A 1058 -22.49 -78.56 -44.03
C THR A 1058 -23.52 -77.43 -44.03
N SER A 1059 -23.14 -76.19 -43.71
CA SER A 1059 -24.04 -75.02 -43.74
C SER A 1059 -24.27 -74.39 -45.12
N LEU A 1060 -23.68 -74.96 -46.17
CA LEU A 1060 -23.75 -74.48 -47.57
C LEU A 1060 -24.65 -75.32 -48.49
N ASN A 1061 -25.39 -76.29 -47.94
CA ASN A 1061 -26.37 -77.14 -48.64
C ASN A 1061 -27.80 -76.87 -48.16
#